data_AF-A0A7W0G2M1-F1
#
_entry.id   AF-A0A7W0G2M1-F1
#
_cell.length_a   1.000
_cell.length_b   1.000
_cell.length_c   1.000
_cell.angle_alpha   90.00
_cell.angle_beta   90.00
_cell.angle_gamma   90.00
#
_symmetry.space_group_name_H-M   'P 1'
#
loop_
_entity.id
_entity.type
_entity.pdbx_description
1 polymer ?
#
loop_
_entity_poly.entity_id
_entity_poly.type
_entity_poly.pdbx_seq_one_letter_code
_entity_poly.pdbx_strand_id
1 'polypeptide(L)'
;MMFAPFAKSHINLNTERVPREDAARQERTASEILRRLKRQPGVVLADEVGMGKTFVAMAVAASIILERDDEGPVVVMVPPSLRDKWPHDWQVFQDKCLSPAARSAIRSASADSGISFLRLLDDPPTRRNHIIFLTHGALHRSLTDGYARLAVIKRAFKNRPSLRPQRDNFHKFAGRLLRLGWVESRAPGLLGELLECPYERWLRVIHRAHESFKEAVPDDPVPRHLQEALEEIKGEVLLPVVEELRKLPVRSNASDERLEQALRSLAAVMDEVWRLALTRARFRSPLLILDEAHHLKNPATRLASLFVDEEAVKDSKLFERSGALRGKFDRMMFLTATPFQLGHAELIRVLERFEGINWHAARRPSLSCAEFVAEVSTLARALDDARAAALRVDRAWGKLTPESASDDGGPAAGSDGWWEVLKKSPDEGFAGQVVAQVESTGRAMRGAGVLLSPWVLRHLKSRHLPDRPDVERRLVLPGAAIQGGRADAGLEIEGDALFPFLLAGRAQGLVQVLSGGRIPFAEGLASSFEAFLETRSKGSEAVDEDALPSTDQSADEVSWYLNHLDAALPVDDRVRRASHPKIRATVERAVELWKAGEKVLIFCHYRATGRALRQHISARLDAEIIEAGRRQLGVSG
;
A
#
# COMPACT_ATOMS: atom_id res chain seq x y z
N MET A 1 28.09 -0.05 -19.89
CA MET A 1 28.39 -0.31 -18.46
C MET A 1 27.18 -0.96 -17.79
N MET A 2 27.38 -1.89 -16.84
CA MET A 2 26.29 -2.43 -16.00
C MET A 2 25.83 -1.37 -14.98
N PHE A 3 24.58 -1.45 -14.49
CA PHE A 3 24.11 -0.53 -13.45
C PHE A 3 24.87 -0.75 -12.12
N ALA A 4 24.93 -2.02 -11.69
CA ALA A 4 25.86 -2.61 -10.72
C ALA A 4 25.83 -4.14 -10.91
N PRO A 5 26.95 -4.88 -10.79
CA PRO A 5 26.93 -6.33 -10.67
C PRO A 5 26.41 -6.77 -9.29
N PHE A 6 26.09 -8.05 -9.13
CA PHE A 6 25.80 -8.63 -7.82
C PHE A 6 27.10 -8.84 -7.04
N ALA A 7 27.19 -8.31 -5.82
CA ALA A 7 28.39 -8.35 -4.98
C ALA A 7 28.61 -9.72 -4.32
N LYS A 8 28.84 -10.75 -5.14
CA LYS A 8 28.89 -12.16 -4.70
C LYS A 8 29.99 -12.46 -3.67
N SER A 9 31.11 -11.74 -3.72
CA SER A 9 32.19 -11.83 -2.74
C SER A 9 31.79 -11.35 -1.34
N HIS A 10 30.74 -10.52 -1.25
CA HIS A 10 30.33 -9.84 -0.02
C HIS A 10 28.99 -10.29 0.53
N ILE A 11 28.14 -10.91 -0.31
CA ILE A 11 26.77 -11.28 0.04
C ILE A 11 26.57 -12.78 -0.12
N ASN A 12 26.14 -13.44 0.97
CA ASN A 12 25.73 -14.83 0.98
C ASN A 12 24.31 -14.97 1.57
N LEU A 13 23.33 -15.29 0.72
CA LEU A 13 21.93 -15.47 1.14
C LEU A 13 21.65 -16.87 1.72
N ASN A 14 22.59 -17.79 1.60
CA ASN A 14 22.46 -19.14 2.16
C ASN A 14 22.80 -19.10 3.66
N THR A 15 21.76 -19.18 4.48
CA THR A 15 21.86 -19.15 5.95
C THR A 15 21.23 -20.40 6.54
N GLU A 16 21.52 -20.73 7.80
CA GLU A 16 20.91 -21.88 8.50
C GLU A 16 19.37 -21.86 8.52
N ARG A 17 18.75 -20.68 8.32
CA ARG A 17 17.30 -20.47 8.35
C ARG A 17 16.63 -20.52 6.98
N VAL A 18 17.41 -20.55 5.89
CA VAL A 18 16.88 -20.49 4.52
C VAL A 18 17.42 -21.69 3.74
N PRO A 19 16.54 -22.54 3.18
CA PRO A 19 16.97 -23.66 2.34
C PRO A 19 17.89 -23.20 1.20
N ARG A 20 18.88 -24.02 0.86
CA ARG A 20 19.87 -23.69 -0.20
C ARG A 20 19.22 -23.32 -1.53
N GLU A 21 18.12 -23.99 -1.89
CA GLU A 21 17.38 -23.71 -3.11
C GLU A 21 16.73 -22.32 -3.11
N ASP A 22 16.13 -21.94 -1.97
CA ASP A 22 15.52 -20.63 -1.77
C ASP A 22 16.59 -19.53 -1.83
N ALA A 23 17.73 -19.73 -1.17
CA ALA A 23 18.85 -18.80 -1.22
C ALA A 23 19.38 -18.63 -2.65
N ALA A 24 19.56 -19.73 -3.39
CA ALA A 24 19.99 -19.69 -4.78
C ALA A 24 18.97 -18.98 -5.69
N ARG A 25 17.65 -19.17 -5.46
CA ARG A 25 16.61 -18.40 -6.15
C ARG A 25 16.74 -16.91 -5.84
N GLN A 26 16.90 -16.54 -4.57
CA GLN A 26 17.01 -15.15 -4.15
C GLN A 26 18.25 -14.47 -4.78
N GLU A 27 19.40 -15.15 -4.83
CA GLU A 27 20.63 -14.66 -5.50
C GLU A 27 20.39 -14.45 -7.00
N ARG A 28 19.77 -15.43 -7.69
CA ARG A 28 19.42 -15.30 -9.11
C ARG A 28 18.46 -14.14 -9.34
N THR A 29 17.49 -13.96 -8.45
CA THR A 29 16.50 -12.87 -8.52
C THR A 29 17.17 -11.50 -8.35
N ALA A 30 18.04 -11.34 -7.35
CA ALA A 30 18.80 -10.10 -7.13
C ALA A 30 19.69 -9.77 -8.33
N SER A 31 20.41 -10.76 -8.87
CA SER A 31 21.25 -10.62 -10.06
C SER A 31 20.42 -10.21 -11.29
N GLU A 32 19.26 -10.82 -11.48
CA GLU A 32 18.34 -10.51 -12.57
C GLU A 32 17.76 -9.10 -12.46
N ILE A 33 17.41 -8.63 -11.25
CA ILE A 33 16.98 -7.25 -11.00
C ILE A 33 18.09 -6.28 -11.40
N LEU A 34 19.31 -6.48 -10.90
CA LEU A 34 20.46 -5.62 -11.22
C LEU A 34 20.74 -5.58 -12.72
N ARG A 35 20.62 -6.73 -13.41
CA ARG A 35 20.73 -6.82 -14.87
C ARG A 35 19.65 -6.01 -15.58
N ARG A 36 18.39 -6.10 -15.14
CA ARG A 36 17.26 -5.33 -15.71
C ARG A 36 17.41 -3.84 -15.48
N LEU A 37 17.84 -3.40 -14.30
CA LEU A 37 18.09 -1.99 -13.97
C LEU A 37 19.16 -1.34 -14.87
N LYS A 38 20.01 -2.12 -15.56
CA LYS A 38 20.86 -1.58 -16.64
C LYS A 38 20.02 -0.99 -17.78
N ARG A 39 19.00 -1.72 -18.22
CA ARG A 39 18.16 -1.37 -19.37
C ARG A 39 17.07 -0.38 -18.98
N GLN A 40 16.31 -0.69 -17.93
CA GLN A 40 14.99 -0.09 -17.68
C GLN A 40 14.97 0.74 -16.39
N PRO A 41 14.00 1.68 -16.25
CA PRO A 41 13.96 2.61 -15.11
C PRO A 41 13.61 1.95 -13.77
N GLY A 42 12.88 0.82 -13.79
CA GLY A 42 12.56 0.09 -12.57
C GLY A 42 11.99 -1.31 -12.79
N VAL A 43 11.86 -2.06 -11.70
CA VAL A 43 11.36 -3.45 -11.68
C VAL A 43 10.41 -3.65 -10.50
N VAL A 44 9.35 -4.42 -10.69
CA VAL A 44 8.44 -4.86 -9.63
C VAL A 44 8.80 -6.30 -9.23
N LEU A 45 9.13 -6.51 -7.95
CA LEU A 45 9.25 -7.83 -7.35
C LEU A 45 7.92 -8.19 -6.67
N ALA A 46 7.15 -9.05 -7.34
CA ALA A 46 5.79 -9.44 -6.99
C ALA A 46 5.68 -10.89 -6.47
N ASP A 47 6.75 -11.41 -5.88
CA ASP A 47 6.78 -12.77 -5.31
C ASP A 47 5.70 -12.97 -4.25
N GLU A 48 5.27 -14.23 -4.09
CA GLU A 48 4.35 -14.62 -3.03
C GLU A 48 4.84 -14.22 -1.61
N VAL A 49 3.91 -14.05 -0.66
CA VAL A 49 4.25 -13.76 0.75
C VAL A 49 5.18 -14.83 1.31
N GLY A 50 6.26 -14.39 1.96
CA GLY A 50 7.25 -15.26 2.60
C GLY A 50 8.35 -15.79 1.67
N MET A 51 8.44 -15.34 0.41
CA MET A 51 9.53 -15.74 -0.51
C MET A 51 10.87 -15.00 -0.28
N GLY A 52 10.92 -14.06 0.67
CA GLY A 52 12.13 -13.30 0.99
C GLY A 52 12.37 -12.06 0.13
N LYS A 53 11.30 -11.40 -0.35
CA LYS A 53 11.40 -10.13 -1.12
C LYS A 53 12.28 -9.08 -0.43
N THR A 54 12.13 -8.93 0.88
CA THR A 54 12.92 -8.00 1.71
C THR A 54 14.43 -8.31 1.62
N PHE A 55 14.82 -9.58 1.72
CA PHE A 55 16.23 -10.00 1.63
C PHE A 55 16.79 -9.82 0.22
N VAL A 56 15.99 -10.12 -0.82
CA VAL A 56 16.36 -9.83 -2.21
C VAL A 56 16.60 -8.33 -2.42
N ALA A 57 15.70 -7.49 -1.91
CA ALA A 57 15.82 -6.04 -2.01
C ALA A 57 17.06 -5.49 -1.28
N MET A 58 17.35 -6.00 -0.08
CA MET A 58 18.57 -5.68 0.67
C MET A 58 19.84 -6.12 -0.06
N ALA A 59 19.83 -7.29 -0.71
CA ALA A 59 20.95 -7.76 -1.50
C ALA A 59 21.20 -6.89 -2.75
N VAL A 60 20.14 -6.41 -3.40
CA VAL A 60 20.22 -5.43 -4.49
C VAL A 60 20.79 -4.11 -3.98
N ALA A 61 20.28 -3.58 -2.86
CA ALA A 61 20.77 -2.34 -2.24
C ALA A 61 22.25 -2.43 -1.88
N ALA A 62 22.65 -3.48 -1.17
CA ALA A 62 24.04 -3.72 -0.77
C ALA A 62 24.96 -3.87 -1.98
N SER A 63 24.54 -4.58 -3.03
CA SER A 63 25.34 -4.71 -4.27
C SER A 63 25.56 -3.35 -4.93
N ILE A 64 24.54 -2.49 -4.99
CA ILE A 64 24.65 -1.14 -5.56
C ILE A 64 25.64 -0.29 -4.75
N ILE A 65 25.58 -0.37 -3.42
CA ILE A 65 26.46 0.40 -2.52
C ILE A 65 27.91 -0.07 -2.60
N LEU A 66 28.15 -1.38 -2.72
CA LEU A 66 29.49 -1.96 -2.73
C LEU A 66 30.19 -1.83 -4.08
N GLU A 67 29.43 -1.82 -5.17
CA GLU A 67 29.98 -1.88 -6.53
C GLU A 67 29.93 -0.54 -7.28
N ARG A 68 29.43 0.52 -6.62
CA ARG A 68 29.40 1.86 -7.19
C ARG A 68 30.08 2.85 -6.26
N ASP A 69 30.93 3.67 -6.88
CA ASP A 69 31.62 4.77 -6.20
C ASP A 69 30.74 6.03 -6.07
N ASP A 70 29.46 5.99 -6.44
CA ASP A 70 28.59 7.16 -6.37
C ASP A 70 28.02 7.40 -4.96
N GLU A 71 27.91 8.68 -4.58
CA GLU A 71 27.87 9.10 -3.16
C GLU A 71 26.47 9.15 -2.52
N GLY A 72 25.42 8.71 -3.21
CA GLY A 72 24.05 8.83 -2.73
C GLY A 72 23.56 7.59 -1.95
N PRO A 73 22.76 7.73 -0.89
CA PRO A 73 22.20 6.58 -0.17
C PRO A 73 21.11 5.89 -0.98
N VAL A 74 20.98 4.58 -0.84
CA VAL A 74 19.77 3.86 -1.24
C VAL A 74 18.64 4.22 -0.27
N VAL A 75 17.50 4.65 -0.80
CA VAL A 75 16.34 5.01 0.01
C VAL A 75 15.33 3.86 -0.03
N VAL A 76 14.93 3.37 1.13
CA VAL A 76 13.90 2.33 1.26
C VAL A 76 12.65 2.95 1.88
N MET A 77 11.62 3.14 1.06
CA MET A 77 10.35 3.69 1.49
C MET A 77 9.40 2.61 2.00
N VAL A 78 8.99 2.71 3.26
CA VAL A 78 8.23 1.68 3.98
C VAL A 78 6.92 2.22 4.57
N PRO A 79 5.85 1.40 4.66
CA PRO A 79 4.64 1.83 5.35
C PRO A 79 4.90 2.01 6.86
N PRO A 80 4.14 2.88 7.56
CA PRO A 80 4.35 3.15 8.98
C PRO A 80 4.32 1.92 9.89
N SER A 81 3.52 0.90 9.53
CA SER A 81 3.43 -0.38 10.25
C SER A 81 4.71 -1.23 10.18
N LEU A 82 5.58 -0.98 9.19
CA LEU A 82 6.83 -1.71 8.99
C LEU A 82 8.07 -0.87 9.34
N ARG A 83 7.90 0.30 9.97
CA ARG A 83 8.97 1.25 10.30
C ARG A 83 10.09 0.62 11.14
N ASP A 84 9.73 -0.24 12.09
CA ASP A 84 10.67 -0.87 13.03
C ASP A 84 11.17 -2.23 12.48
N LYS A 85 10.36 -2.85 11.61
CA LYS A 85 10.66 -4.16 11.03
C LYS A 85 11.83 -4.10 10.04
N TRP A 86 11.83 -3.13 9.12
CA TRP A 86 12.88 -3.03 8.08
C TRP A 86 14.29 -2.82 8.66
N PRO A 87 14.50 -1.90 9.63
CA PRO A 87 15.79 -1.78 10.30
C PRO A 87 16.22 -3.06 11.04
N HIS A 88 15.28 -3.76 11.67
CA HIS A 88 15.58 -5.03 12.33
C HIS A 88 15.97 -6.13 11.32
N ASP A 89 15.19 -6.29 10.25
CA ASP A 89 15.48 -7.24 9.17
C ASP A 89 16.85 -6.91 8.52
N TRP A 90 17.20 -5.62 8.42
CA TRP A 90 18.51 -5.18 7.93
C TRP A 90 19.64 -5.58 8.87
N GLN A 91 19.49 -5.44 10.19
CA GLN A 91 20.48 -5.94 11.15
C GLN A 91 20.70 -7.44 11.01
N VAL A 92 19.60 -8.22 10.87
CA VAL A 92 19.69 -9.66 10.60
C VAL A 92 20.42 -9.95 9.29
N PHE A 93 20.13 -9.19 8.23
CA PHE A 93 20.82 -9.31 6.95
C PHE A 93 22.32 -8.99 7.08
N GLN A 94 22.69 -7.94 7.82
CA GLN A 94 24.09 -7.60 8.08
C GLN A 94 24.81 -8.70 8.87
N ASP A 95 24.14 -9.32 9.84
CA ASP A 95 24.70 -10.38 10.68
C ASP A 95 24.88 -11.69 9.93
N LYS A 96 23.92 -12.05 9.09
CA LYS A 96 23.82 -13.40 8.51
C LYS A 96 24.21 -13.48 7.04
N CYS A 97 24.11 -12.38 6.30
CA CYS A 97 24.28 -12.38 4.86
C CYS A 97 25.48 -11.57 4.36
N LEU A 98 26.04 -10.64 5.16
CA LEU A 98 27.18 -9.84 4.74
C LEU A 98 28.51 -10.38 5.28
N SER A 99 29.55 -10.29 4.45
CA SER A 99 30.94 -10.46 4.90
C SER A 99 31.31 -9.40 5.96
N PRO A 100 32.26 -9.69 6.88
CA PRO A 100 32.69 -8.72 7.90
C PRO A 100 33.13 -7.36 7.34
N ALA A 101 33.85 -7.37 6.22
CA ALA A 101 34.29 -6.14 5.54
C ALA A 101 33.11 -5.30 5.03
N ALA A 102 32.13 -5.93 4.36
CA ALA A 102 30.94 -5.25 3.86
C ALA A 102 30.06 -4.73 5.01
N ARG A 103 29.95 -5.51 6.10
CA ARG A 103 29.19 -5.11 7.29
C ARG A 103 29.73 -3.82 7.91
N SER A 104 31.05 -3.66 8.01
CA SER A 104 31.66 -2.42 8.51
C SER A 104 31.53 -1.23 7.56
N ALA A 105 31.39 -1.49 6.26
CA ALA A 105 31.33 -0.44 5.24
C ALA A 105 29.93 0.20 5.13
N ILE A 106 28.86 -0.55 5.37
CA ILE A 106 27.48 -0.09 5.14
C ILE A 106 26.84 0.40 6.45
N ARG A 107 26.34 1.63 6.43
CA ARG A 107 25.61 2.28 7.52
C ARG A 107 24.17 2.52 7.13
N SER A 108 23.26 2.41 8.09
CA SER A 108 21.84 2.62 7.86
C SER A 108 21.20 3.46 8.97
N ALA A 109 20.23 4.28 8.60
CA ALA A 109 19.42 5.05 9.54
C ALA A 109 17.95 5.10 9.09
N SER A 110 17.07 5.53 9.99
CA SER A 110 15.64 5.68 9.73
C SER A 110 15.21 7.15 9.82
N ALA A 111 14.31 7.56 8.94
CA ALA A 111 13.67 8.86 8.95
C ALA A 111 12.14 8.73 8.88
N ASP A 112 11.47 9.39 9.82
CA ASP A 112 10.01 9.43 9.93
C ASP A 112 9.43 10.80 9.55
N SER A 113 10.29 11.78 9.27
CA SER A 113 9.92 13.12 8.79
C SER A 113 10.84 13.55 7.65
N GLY A 114 10.36 14.45 6.79
CA GLY A 114 11.18 15.02 5.73
C GLY A 114 12.39 15.80 6.27
N ILE A 115 12.29 16.43 7.44
CA ILE A 115 13.44 17.11 8.08
C ILE A 115 14.49 16.10 8.50
N SER A 116 14.12 15.04 9.22
CA SER A 116 15.04 13.95 9.60
C SER A 116 15.70 13.34 8.37
N PHE A 117 14.94 13.16 7.28
CA PHE A 117 15.46 12.66 6.02
C PHE A 117 16.52 13.58 5.41
N LEU A 118 16.24 14.89 5.32
CA LEU A 118 17.22 15.86 4.81
C LEU A 118 18.48 15.94 5.69
N ARG A 119 18.35 15.86 7.02
CA ARG A 119 19.52 15.81 7.94
C ARG A 119 20.44 14.63 7.61
N LEU A 120 19.88 13.45 7.40
CA LEU A 120 20.66 12.24 7.05
C LEU A 120 21.35 12.36 5.68
N LEU A 121 20.79 13.15 4.75
CA LEU A 121 21.39 13.42 3.45
C LEU A 121 22.55 14.44 3.54
N ASP A 122 22.52 15.32 4.54
CA ASP A 122 23.56 16.33 4.77
C ASP A 122 24.82 15.77 5.48
N ASP A 123 24.74 14.54 5.99
CA ASP A 123 25.84 13.94 6.74
C ASP A 123 27.14 13.85 5.90
N PRO A 124 28.30 14.25 6.45
CA PRO A 124 29.57 14.17 5.74
C PRO A 124 29.97 12.70 5.50
N PRO A 125 30.84 12.42 4.51
CA PRO A 125 31.24 11.06 4.14
C PRO A 125 31.69 10.18 5.31
N THR A 126 32.31 10.78 6.34
CA THR A 126 32.78 10.09 7.54
C THR A 126 31.67 9.51 8.41
N ARG A 127 30.44 10.02 8.35
CA ARG A 127 29.27 9.51 9.11
C ARG A 127 28.02 9.25 8.26
N ARG A 128 28.04 9.57 6.96
CA ARG A 128 26.90 9.39 6.05
C ARG A 128 26.35 7.98 6.07
N ASN A 129 25.03 7.89 6.02
CA ASN A 129 24.32 6.63 5.87
C ASN A 129 24.29 6.23 4.41
N HIS A 130 24.40 4.92 4.16
CA HIS A 130 24.35 4.35 2.81
C HIS A 130 22.95 3.81 2.50
N ILE A 131 22.17 3.48 3.53
CA ILE A 131 20.76 3.09 3.43
C ILE A 131 19.93 3.99 4.35
N ILE A 132 18.84 4.55 3.83
CA ILE A 132 17.89 5.33 4.62
C ILE A 132 16.50 4.71 4.53
N PHE A 133 15.97 4.27 5.66
CA PHE A 133 14.59 3.79 5.77
C PHE A 133 13.65 4.98 5.98
N LEU A 134 12.82 5.28 4.98
CA LEU A 134 11.92 6.44 4.98
C LEU A 134 10.47 5.98 5.08
N THR A 135 9.68 6.52 6.01
CA THR A 135 8.25 6.17 6.04
C THR A 135 7.47 6.84 4.89
N HIS A 136 6.49 6.16 4.28
CA HIS A 136 5.68 6.65 3.15
C HIS A 136 5.10 8.06 3.35
N GLY A 137 4.74 8.42 4.58
CA GLY A 137 4.16 9.73 4.90
C GLY A 137 5.17 10.82 5.26
N ALA A 138 6.46 10.51 5.40
CA ALA A 138 7.46 11.42 5.94
C ALA A 138 7.55 12.75 5.17
N LEU A 139 7.41 12.71 3.84
CA LEU A 139 7.51 13.87 2.94
C LEU A 139 6.20 14.66 2.78
N HIS A 140 5.09 14.16 3.32
CA HIS A 140 3.78 14.85 3.29
C HIS A 140 3.33 15.34 4.66
N ARG A 141 4.03 14.98 5.73
CA ARG A 141 3.74 15.50 7.07
C ARG A 141 3.95 17.01 7.06
N SER A 142 3.06 17.70 7.78
CA SER A 142 3.19 19.13 8.03
C SER A 142 4.53 19.44 8.68
N LEU A 143 5.04 20.63 8.40
CA LEU A 143 6.27 21.12 8.98
C LEU A 143 6.03 21.32 10.48
N THR A 144 6.48 20.37 11.29
CA THR A 144 6.31 20.41 12.76
C THR A 144 7.59 20.79 13.49
N ASP A 145 8.74 20.68 12.83
CA ASP A 145 10.04 21.08 13.37
C ASP A 145 10.09 22.61 13.56
N GLY A 146 10.36 23.04 14.80
CA GLY A 146 10.35 24.44 15.20
C GLY A 146 11.45 25.27 14.53
N TYR A 147 12.63 24.69 14.31
CA TYR A 147 13.74 25.40 13.67
C TYR A 147 13.54 25.52 12.17
N ALA A 148 12.96 24.50 11.53
CA ALA A 148 12.60 24.57 10.13
C ALA A 148 11.49 25.62 9.87
N ARG A 149 10.49 25.74 10.76
CA ARG A 149 9.52 26.84 10.72
C ARG A 149 10.20 28.20 10.88
N LEU A 150 11.15 28.31 11.81
CA LEU A 150 11.93 29.54 12.01
C LEU A 150 12.71 29.91 10.73
N ALA A 151 13.24 28.93 9.99
CA ALA A 151 13.93 29.16 8.73
C ALA A 151 12.99 29.70 7.63
N VAL A 152 11.77 29.17 7.52
CA VAL A 152 10.74 29.70 6.60
C VAL A 152 10.42 31.16 6.96
N ILE A 153 10.24 31.46 8.25
CA ILE A 153 9.96 32.81 8.74
C ILE A 153 11.13 33.77 8.49
N LYS A 154 12.38 33.34 8.77
CA LYS A 154 13.59 34.10 8.44
C LYS A 154 13.62 34.46 6.95
N ARG A 155 13.33 33.48 6.09
CA ARG A 155 13.29 33.69 4.64
C ARG A 155 12.16 34.66 4.22
N ALA A 156 11.02 34.63 4.90
CA ALA A 156 9.91 35.56 4.69
C ALA A 156 10.26 37.00 5.11
N PHE A 157 11.02 37.20 6.20
CA PHE A 157 11.49 38.52 6.61
C PHE A 157 12.61 39.11 5.72
N LYS A 158 13.41 38.27 5.05
CA LYS A 158 14.55 38.70 4.21
C LYS A 158 14.12 39.74 3.17
N ASN A 159 14.85 40.87 3.13
CA ASN A 159 14.65 42.01 2.21
C ASN A 159 13.26 42.69 2.29
N ARG A 160 12.57 42.64 3.44
CA ARG A 160 11.25 43.27 3.63
C ARG A 160 11.25 44.26 4.80
N PRO A 161 11.60 45.54 4.58
CA PRO A 161 11.67 46.54 5.65
C PRO A 161 10.31 46.86 6.27
N SER A 162 9.20 46.64 5.55
CA SER A 162 7.83 46.85 6.04
C SER A 162 7.44 45.93 7.20
N LEU A 163 8.17 44.83 7.41
CA LEU A 163 7.95 43.89 8.51
C LEU A 163 8.90 44.09 9.69
N ARG A 164 9.71 45.16 9.71
CA ARG A 164 10.65 45.43 10.82
C ARG A 164 9.97 45.41 12.20
N PRO A 165 8.81 46.08 12.42
CA PRO A 165 8.16 46.07 13.74
C PRO A 165 7.75 44.66 14.20
N GLN A 166 7.27 43.83 13.29
CA GLN A 166 6.90 42.43 13.57
C GLN A 166 8.13 41.57 13.84
N ARG A 167 9.21 41.76 13.07
CA ARG A 167 10.48 41.05 13.24
C ARG A 167 11.10 41.34 14.61
N ASP A 168 11.19 42.62 14.99
CA ASP A 168 11.82 43.05 16.24
C ASP A 168 11.04 42.53 17.47
N ASN A 169 9.72 42.36 17.34
CA ASN A 169 8.85 41.81 18.39
C ASN A 169 8.61 40.30 18.28
N PHE A 170 9.17 39.61 17.27
CA PHE A 170 8.87 38.20 17.00
C PHE A 170 9.24 37.28 18.16
N HIS A 171 10.35 37.56 18.86
CA HIS A 171 10.82 36.80 20.02
C HIS A 171 9.74 36.62 21.09
N LYS A 172 8.85 37.60 21.28
CA LYS A 172 7.75 37.56 22.26
C LYS A 172 6.74 36.43 22.00
N PHE A 173 6.62 35.98 20.75
CA PHE A 173 5.64 34.97 20.31
C PHE A 173 6.29 33.71 19.75
N ALA A 174 7.59 33.76 19.44
CA ALA A 174 8.35 32.69 18.78
C ALA A 174 8.26 31.35 19.50
N GLY A 175 8.41 31.34 20.84
CA GLY A 175 8.35 30.11 21.64
C GLY A 175 7.03 29.36 21.50
N ARG A 176 5.88 30.07 21.48
CA ARG A 176 4.55 29.45 21.29
C ARG A 176 4.33 29.02 19.84
N LEU A 177 4.66 29.89 18.88
CA LEU A 177 4.46 29.64 17.45
C LEU A 177 5.26 28.42 16.95
N LEU A 178 6.51 28.31 17.37
CA LEU A 178 7.44 27.28 16.90
C LEU A 178 7.42 26.03 17.77
N ARG A 179 6.59 26.00 18.83
CA ARG A 179 6.61 24.97 19.88
C ARG A 179 7.99 24.81 20.52
N LEU A 180 8.73 25.91 20.59
CA LEU A 180 10.06 26.02 21.20
C LEU A 180 10.00 26.82 22.52
N GLY A 181 8.88 26.74 23.25
CA GLY A 181 8.72 27.44 24.53
C GLY A 181 9.78 27.05 25.57
N TRP A 182 10.25 25.80 25.52
CA TRP A 182 11.36 25.33 26.36
C TRP A 182 12.69 26.02 26.03
N VAL A 183 12.94 26.37 24.76
CA VAL A 183 14.11 27.14 24.32
C VAL A 183 14.02 28.55 24.86
N GLU A 184 12.87 29.20 24.65
CA GLU A 184 12.63 30.59 25.09
C GLU A 184 12.69 30.71 26.63
N SER A 185 12.26 29.68 27.37
CA SER A 185 12.33 29.66 28.84
C SER A 185 13.76 29.56 29.38
N ARG A 186 14.66 28.88 28.66
CA ARG A 186 16.05 28.65 29.09
C ARG A 186 17.00 29.75 28.59
N ALA A 187 16.72 30.29 27.41
CA ALA A 187 17.50 31.36 26.79
C ALA A 187 16.55 32.37 26.11
N PRO A 188 15.99 33.32 26.87
CA PRO A 188 15.10 34.35 26.33
C PRO A 188 15.78 35.17 25.23
N GLY A 189 15.07 35.41 24.13
CA GLY A 189 15.58 36.18 22.99
C GLY A 189 16.42 35.39 21.98
N LEU A 190 16.82 34.15 22.28
CA LEU A 190 17.64 33.31 21.40
C LEU A 190 17.02 33.13 20.01
N LEU A 191 15.70 32.90 19.93
CA LEU A 191 15.00 32.70 18.66
C LEU A 191 15.04 33.97 17.77
N GLY A 192 15.08 35.16 18.39
CA GLY A 192 15.28 36.42 17.69
C GLY A 192 16.72 36.58 17.19
N GLU A 193 17.71 36.20 17.99
CA GLU A 193 19.13 36.20 17.57
C GLU A 193 19.38 35.29 16.35
N LEU A 194 18.73 34.12 16.32
CA LEU A 194 18.80 33.20 15.18
C LEU A 194 18.23 33.80 13.87
N LEU A 195 17.22 34.68 13.94
CA LEU A 195 16.68 35.36 12.76
C LEU A 195 17.69 36.30 12.09
N GLU A 196 18.62 36.87 12.85
CA GLU A 196 19.67 37.76 12.33
C GLU A 196 20.93 36.97 11.93
N CYS A 197 21.16 35.79 12.51
CA CYS A 197 22.33 34.96 12.23
C CYS A 197 22.18 34.12 10.95
N PRO A 198 23.25 33.94 10.15
CA PRO A 198 23.25 32.96 9.06
C PRO A 198 23.14 31.53 9.61
N TYR A 199 22.58 30.60 8.82
CA TYR A 199 22.18 29.26 9.30
C TYR A 199 23.35 28.45 9.87
N GLU A 200 24.55 28.58 9.29
CA GLU A 200 25.77 27.85 9.69
C GLU A 200 26.24 28.21 11.11
N ARG A 201 25.76 29.33 11.65
CA ARG A 201 26.06 29.75 13.02
C ARG A 201 25.02 29.29 14.03
N TRP A 202 23.85 28.82 13.60
CA TRP A 202 22.73 28.53 14.50
C TRP A 202 23.09 27.51 15.55
N LEU A 203 23.72 26.39 15.18
CA LEU A 203 24.11 25.35 16.12
C LEU A 203 25.05 25.88 17.21
N ARG A 204 26.06 26.68 16.82
CA ARG A 204 27.02 27.27 17.76
C ARG A 204 26.37 28.28 18.69
N VAL A 205 25.46 29.11 18.17
CA VAL A 205 24.71 30.10 18.97
C VAL A 205 23.81 29.39 19.98
N ILE A 206 23.09 28.35 19.55
CA ILE A 206 22.26 27.51 20.42
C ILE A 206 23.12 26.86 21.52
N HIS A 207 24.22 26.19 21.17
CA HIS A 207 25.09 25.51 22.16
C HIS A 207 25.76 26.46 23.15
N ARG A 208 26.00 27.72 22.75
CA ARG A 208 26.56 28.74 23.64
C ARG A 208 25.51 29.29 24.61
N ALA A 209 24.24 29.33 24.20
CA ALA A 209 23.18 29.94 24.99
C ALA A 209 22.86 29.15 26.27
N HIS A 210 22.93 27.81 26.24
CA HIS A 210 22.73 26.97 27.41
C HIS A 210 23.29 25.56 27.21
N GLU A 211 23.91 24.98 28.25
CA GLU A 211 24.58 23.67 28.17
C GLU A 211 23.64 22.53 27.76
N SER A 212 22.41 22.51 28.31
CA SER A 212 21.39 21.49 27.97
C SER A 212 21.03 21.41 26.48
N PHE A 213 21.32 22.46 25.70
CA PHE A 213 21.01 22.45 24.27
C PHE A 213 21.96 21.56 23.46
N LYS A 214 23.15 21.24 24.00
CA LYS A 214 24.11 20.34 23.34
C LYS A 214 23.53 18.94 23.14
N GLU A 215 22.80 18.44 24.14
CA GLU A 215 22.13 17.15 24.08
C GLU A 215 20.80 17.23 23.30
N ALA A 216 20.04 18.31 23.47
CA ALA A 216 18.74 18.46 22.84
C ALA A 216 18.79 18.76 21.33
N VAL A 217 19.87 19.43 20.87
CA VAL A 217 20.09 19.79 19.47
C VAL A 217 21.51 19.36 19.08
N PRO A 218 21.73 18.05 18.86
CA PRO A 218 23.07 17.50 18.66
C PRO A 218 23.63 17.75 17.25
N ASP A 219 22.80 18.20 16.32
CA ASP A 219 23.10 18.35 14.90
C ASP A 219 22.50 19.64 14.33
N ASP A 220 22.82 19.97 13.09
CA ASP A 220 22.36 21.22 12.47
C ASP A 220 20.83 21.37 12.54
N PRO A 221 20.32 22.47 13.13
CA PRO A 221 18.89 22.62 13.40
C PRO A 221 18.06 22.70 12.12
N VAL A 222 18.63 23.27 11.05
CA VAL A 222 18.02 23.38 9.73
C VAL A 222 18.90 22.63 8.74
N PRO A 223 18.41 21.57 8.06
CA PRO A 223 19.17 20.85 7.05
C PRO A 223 19.66 21.77 5.92
N ARG A 224 20.88 21.59 5.43
CA ARG A 224 21.47 22.38 4.34
C ARG A 224 20.63 22.29 3.06
N HIS A 225 20.15 21.10 2.69
CA HIS A 225 19.24 20.94 1.54
C HIS A 225 17.97 21.80 1.67
N LEU A 226 17.46 22.00 2.90
CA LEU A 226 16.31 22.87 3.15
C LEU A 226 16.73 24.35 3.04
N GLN A 227 17.88 24.72 3.59
CA GLN A 227 18.40 26.09 3.49
C GLN A 227 18.51 26.51 2.02
N GLU A 228 19.21 25.72 1.20
CA GLU A 228 19.40 25.97 -0.24
C GLU A 228 18.06 26.07 -0.96
N ALA A 229 17.13 25.14 -0.70
CA ALA A 229 15.80 25.18 -1.29
C ALA A 229 15.02 26.44 -0.92
N LEU A 230 15.08 26.91 0.34
CA LEU A 230 14.41 28.14 0.79
C LEU A 230 15.03 29.39 0.15
N GLU A 231 16.34 29.40 -0.08
CA GLU A 231 17.01 30.53 -0.72
C GLU A 231 16.60 30.68 -2.20
N GLU A 232 16.42 29.56 -2.91
CA GLU A 232 15.96 29.54 -4.30
C GLU A 232 14.47 29.92 -4.47
N ILE A 233 13.66 29.84 -3.41
CA ILE A 233 12.25 30.24 -3.48
C ILE A 233 12.14 31.76 -3.73
N LYS A 234 11.42 32.11 -4.81
CA LYS A 234 11.10 33.50 -5.18
C LYS A 234 10.26 34.18 -4.09
N GLY A 235 10.43 35.49 -3.94
CA GLY A 235 9.73 36.28 -2.94
C GLY A 235 8.20 36.23 -3.04
N GLU A 236 7.66 36.09 -4.25
CA GLU A 236 6.21 36.01 -4.53
C GLU A 236 5.53 34.84 -3.82
N VAL A 237 6.20 33.68 -3.78
CA VAL A 237 5.67 32.46 -3.13
C VAL A 237 5.55 32.63 -1.61
N LEU A 238 6.35 33.53 -1.03
CA LEU A 238 6.33 33.80 0.41
C LEU A 238 5.31 34.88 0.78
N LEU A 239 4.62 35.50 -0.19
CA LEU A 239 3.65 36.56 0.09
C LEU A 239 2.54 36.11 1.04
N PRO A 240 1.93 34.91 0.89
CA PRO A 240 0.95 34.43 1.85
C PRO A 240 1.50 34.35 3.28
N VAL A 241 2.76 33.90 3.45
CA VAL A 241 3.42 33.86 4.77
C VAL A 241 3.61 35.28 5.31
N VAL A 242 4.04 36.20 4.44
CA VAL A 242 4.23 37.62 4.77
C VAL A 242 2.93 38.29 5.22
N GLU A 243 1.80 38.01 4.54
CA GLU A 243 0.49 38.54 4.94
C GLU A 243 0.06 38.03 6.32
N GLU A 244 0.24 36.75 6.60
CA GLU A 244 -0.06 36.21 7.95
C GLU A 244 0.88 36.78 9.01
N LEU A 245 2.17 36.98 8.70
CA LEU A 245 3.11 37.62 9.61
C LEU A 245 2.74 39.08 9.92
N ARG A 246 2.12 39.82 8.98
CA ARG A 246 1.64 41.20 9.24
C ARG A 246 0.54 41.27 10.28
N LYS A 247 -0.29 40.22 10.38
CA LYS A 247 -1.38 40.13 11.34
C LYS A 247 -0.89 39.87 12.76
N LEU A 248 0.39 39.51 12.94
CA LEU A 248 0.96 39.32 14.27
C LEU A 248 0.95 40.65 15.06
N PRO A 249 0.51 40.61 16.32
CA PRO A 249 0.39 41.80 17.13
C PRO A 249 1.78 42.38 17.47
N VAL A 250 1.92 43.70 17.31
CA VAL A 250 3.15 44.43 17.68
C VAL A 250 3.20 44.72 19.18
N ARG A 251 2.05 44.76 19.86
CA ARG A 251 1.89 44.99 21.30
C ARG A 251 1.29 43.75 21.98
N SER A 252 1.69 43.47 23.22
CA SER A 252 1.34 42.26 23.99
C SER A 252 -0.13 42.13 24.41
N ASN A 253 -1.02 43.04 23.97
CA ASN A 253 -2.40 43.16 24.47
C ASN A 253 -3.43 42.51 23.54
N ALA A 254 -3.00 41.65 22.60
CA ALA A 254 -3.91 40.93 21.72
C ALA A 254 -4.60 39.78 22.46
N SER A 255 -5.87 39.52 22.16
CA SER A 255 -6.58 38.37 22.73
C SER A 255 -5.91 37.06 22.31
N ASP A 256 -5.81 36.10 23.22
CA ASP A 256 -5.20 34.79 22.96
C ASP A 256 -5.88 34.09 21.76
N GLU A 257 -7.19 34.25 21.57
CA GLU A 257 -7.94 33.71 20.43
C GLU A 257 -7.46 34.24 19.07
N ARG A 258 -7.18 35.55 18.96
CA ARG A 258 -6.70 36.16 17.71
C ARG A 258 -5.29 35.69 17.38
N LEU A 259 -4.46 35.53 18.43
CA LEU A 259 -3.13 34.97 18.28
C LEU A 259 -3.22 33.52 17.79
N GLU A 260 -4.02 32.67 18.44
CA GLU A 260 -4.22 31.28 18.01
C GLU A 260 -4.70 31.17 16.56
N GLN A 261 -5.64 32.01 16.14
CA GLN A 261 -6.13 32.00 14.77
C GLN A 261 -5.02 32.37 13.77
N ALA A 262 -4.24 33.42 14.05
CA ALA A 262 -3.09 33.79 13.22
C ALA A 262 -2.03 32.68 13.17
N LEU A 263 -1.79 31.98 14.29
CA LEU A 263 -0.85 30.86 14.36
C LEU A 263 -1.31 29.66 13.51
N ARG A 264 -2.60 29.34 13.52
CA ARG A 264 -3.18 28.26 12.69
C ARG A 264 -3.06 28.61 11.20
N SER A 265 -3.41 29.83 10.82
CA SER A 265 -3.28 30.30 9.43
C SER A 265 -1.83 30.28 8.96
N LEU A 266 -0.90 30.78 9.77
CA LEU A 266 0.52 30.77 9.44
C LEU A 266 1.06 29.34 9.27
N ALA A 267 0.64 28.39 10.10
CA ALA A 267 1.03 26.98 9.97
C ALA A 267 0.59 26.38 8.63
N ALA A 268 -0.66 26.62 8.21
CA ALA A 268 -1.18 26.11 6.94
C ALA A 268 -0.39 26.64 5.73
N VAL A 269 -0.05 27.94 5.75
CA VAL A 269 0.72 28.56 4.67
C VAL A 269 2.19 28.10 4.68
N MET A 270 2.80 27.92 5.85
CA MET A 270 4.16 27.36 5.96
C MET A 270 4.25 25.94 5.41
N ASP A 271 3.18 25.13 5.53
CA ASP A 271 3.14 23.78 4.96
C ASP A 271 3.17 23.78 3.42
N GLU A 272 2.68 24.83 2.77
CA GLU A 272 2.80 25.00 1.30
C GLU A 272 4.24 25.30 0.90
N VAL A 273 4.88 26.23 1.60
CA VAL A 273 6.30 26.56 1.38
C VAL A 273 7.18 25.35 1.64
N TRP A 274 6.88 24.57 2.67
CA TRP A 274 7.57 23.33 3.00
C TRP A 274 7.47 22.29 1.88
N ARG A 275 6.27 22.02 1.35
CA ARG A 275 6.10 21.10 0.22
C ARG A 275 6.92 21.52 -0.98
N LEU A 276 6.93 22.82 -1.28
CA LEU A 276 7.73 23.35 -2.39
C LEU A 276 9.23 23.25 -2.13
N ALA A 277 9.67 23.51 -0.89
CA ALA A 277 11.07 23.37 -0.50
C ALA A 277 11.54 21.91 -0.64
N LEU A 278 10.71 20.94 -0.25
CA LEU A 278 10.98 19.52 -0.45
C LEU A 278 11.14 19.15 -1.94
N THR A 279 10.27 19.65 -2.82
CA THR A 279 10.42 19.43 -4.27
C THR A 279 11.73 20.01 -4.82
N ARG A 280 12.11 21.20 -4.35
CA ARG A 280 13.33 21.87 -4.79
C ARG A 280 14.61 21.32 -4.15
N ALA A 281 14.53 20.64 -3.01
CA ALA A 281 15.70 20.07 -2.34
C ALA A 281 16.51 19.18 -3.29
N ARG A 282 17.78 19.53 -3.52
CA ARG A 282 18.61 18.89 -4.54
C ARG A 282 19.44 17.76 -3.94
N PHE A 283 18.94 16.53 -4.02
CA PHE A 283 19.71 15.34 -3.67
C PHE A 283 19.63 14.30 -4.78
N ARG A 284 20.56 13.34 -4.77
CA ARG A 284 20.59 12.22 -5.70
C ARG A 284 20.74 10.92 -4.94
N SER A 285 20.01 9.89 -5.39
CA SER A 285 20.09 8.54 -4.84
C SER A 285 20.14 7.51 -5.98
N PRO A 286 20.99 6.47 -5.87
CA PRO A 286 21.09 5.45 -6.91
C PRO A 286 19.83 4.59 -7.01
N LEU A 287 19.12 4.35 -5.91
CA LEU A 287 17.96 3.46 -5.92
C LEU A 287 16.93 3.88 -4.88
N LEU A 288 15.67 3.95 -5.32
CA LEU A 288 14.50 3.92 -4.46
C LEU A 288 13.94 2.49 -4.41
N ILE A 289 13.81 1.93 -3.21
CA ILE A 289 13.06 0.70 -2.97
C ILE A 289 11.73 1.11 -2.31
N LEU A 290 10.60 0.78 -2.91
CA LEU A 290 9.28 1.06 -2.33
C LEU A 290 8.61 -0.24 -1.91
N ASP A 291 8.41 -0.42 -0.61
CA ASP A 291 7.64 -1.52 -0.07
C ASP A 291 6.13 -1.24 -0.10
N GLU A 292 5.32 -2.29 -0.25
CA GLU A 292 3.88 -2.22 -0.47
C GLU A 292 3.47 -1.27 -1.62
N ALA A 293 4.16 -1.41 -2.75
CA ALA A 293 3.96 -0.56 -3.93
C ALA A 293 2.54 -0.61 -4.53
N HIS A 294 1.71 -1.57 -4.13
CA HIS A 294 0.30 -1.62 -4.51
C HIS A 294 -0.49 -0.38 -4.02
N HIS A 295 0.02 0.36 -3.03
CA HIS A 295 -0.55 1.65 -2.62
C HIS A 295 -0.41 2.77 -3.67
N LEU A 296 0.43 2.60 -4.71
CA LEU A 296 0.59 3.57 -5.79
C LEU A 296 -0.52 3.53 -6.86
N LYS A 297 -1.43 2.55 -6.80
CA LYS A 297 -2.45 2.29 -7.83
C LYS A 297 -3.41 3.45 -8.08
N ASN A 298 -3.61 4.29 -7.06
CA ASN A 298 -4.49 5.44 -7.10
C ASN A 298 -3.67 6.72 -7.25
N PRO A 299 -3.72 7.42 -8.41
CA PRO A 299 -2.95 8.64 -8.65
C PRO A 299 -3.26 9.75 -7.65
N ALA A 300 -4.50 9.81 -7.15
CA ALA A 300 -4.93 10.76 -6.13
C ALA A 300 -4.34 10.50 -4.73
N THR A 301 -3.65 9.37 -4.51
CA THR A 301 -3.00 9.12 -3.22
C THR A 301 -1.77 9.99 -3.07
N ARG A 302 -1.54 10.46 -1.83
CA ARG A 302 -0.36 11.26 -1.48
C ARG A 302 0.94 10.57 -1.89
N LEU A 303 1.05 9.25 -1.69
CA LEU A 303 2.25 8.49 -2.06
C LEU A 303 2.49 8.49 -3.59
N ALA A 304 1.44 8.39 -4.40
CA ALA A 304 1.56 8.42 -5.86
C ALA A 304 1.95 9.80 -6.38
N SER A 305 1.47 10.89 -5.76
CA SER A 305 1.78 12.26 -6.17
C SER A 305 3.26 12.64 -5.97
N LEU A 306 4.05 11.85 -5.24
CA LEU A 306 5.50 12.09 -5.09
C LEU A 306 6.28 11.94 -6.40
N PHE A 307 5.72 11.26 -7.41
CA PHE A 307 6.43 10.87 -8.64
C PHE A 307 5.83 11.44 -9.94
N VAL A 308 4.70 12.14 -9.86
CA VAL A 308 3.90 12.60 -11.03
C VAL A 308 3.92 14.13 -11.13
N ASP A 309 3.79 14.67 -12.34
CA ASP A 309 3.49 16.09 -12.59
C ASP A 309 1.96 16.30 -12.53
N GLU A 310 1.47 17.24 -11.71
CA GLU A 310 0.04 17.66 -11.72
C GLU A 310 -0.31 18.48 -12.98
N GLU A 311 0.17 18.10 -14.17
CA GLU A 311 -0.18 18.78 -15.44
C GLU A 311 -1.49 18.27 -16.07
N ALA A 312 -2.15 17.27 -15.49
CA ALA A 312 -3.44 16.77 -15.97
C ALA A 312 -4.66 17.60 -15.50
N VAL A 313 -4.46 18.72 -14.80
CA VAL A 313 -5.52 19.70 -14.52
C VAL A 313 -5.16 20.99 -15.26
N LYS A 314 -5.72 21.12 -16.48
CA LYS A 314 -5.68 22.38 -17.24
C LYS A 314 -6.21 23.52 -16.37
N ASP A 315 -5.52 24.66 -16.45
CA ASP A 315 -5.84 25.99 -15.89
C ASP A 315 -5.39 26.32 -14.46
N SER A 316 -4.08 26.34 -14.21
CA SER A 316 -3.50 27.29 -13.25
C SER A 316 -2.05 27.66 -13.62
N LYS A 317 -1.84 28.88 -14.12
CA LYS A 317 -0.55 29.48 -14.53
C LYS A 317 0.40 29.80 -13.35
N LEU A 318 0.38 29.00 -12.28
CA LEU A 318 1.23 29.20 -11.10
C LEU A 318 1.92 27.88 -10.73
N PHE A 319 3.10 27.69 -11.34
CA PHE A 319 4.10 26.66 -11.07
C PHE A 319 3.68 25.20 -11.36
N GLU A 320 4.38 24.58 -12.32
CA GLU A 320 4.46 23.13 -12.53
C GLU A 320 4.74 22.43 -11.19
N ARG A 321 3.71 21.80 -10.61
CA ARG A 321 3.82 21.05 -9.35
C ARG A 321 4.38 19.67 -9.67
N SER A 322 5.70 19.60 -9.78
CA SER A 322 6.42 18.33 -9.86
C SER A 322 6.46 17.64 -8.49
N GLY A 323 6.23 16.32 -8.47
CA GLY A 323 6.31 15.51 -7.27
C GLY A 323 7.68 15.61 -6.58
N ALA A 324 7.71 15.59 -5.23
CA ALA A 324 8.91 15.91 -4.46
C ALA A 324 10.11 14.97 -4.69
N LEU A 325 9.87 13.77 -5.23
CA LEU A 325 10.88 12.75 -5.49
C LEU A 325 11.22 12.60 -6.99
N ARG A 326 10.55 13.34 -7.87
CA ARG A 326 10.77 13.29 -9.32
C ARG A 326 12.21 13.71 -9.65
N GLY A 327 12.88 12.91 -10.48
CA GLY A 327 14.24 13.17 -10.93
C GLY A 327 15.33 13.03 -9.85
N LYS A 328 15.01 12.55 -8.63
CA LYS A 328 16.00 12.37 -7.54
C LYS A 328 16.67 11.01 -7.55
N PHE A 329 16.04 10.00 -8.17
CA PHE A 329 16.51 8.61 -8.15
C PHE A 329 17.00 8.16 -9.52
N ASP A 330 18.12 7.44 -9.58
CA ASP A 330 18.57 6.84 -10.85
C ASP A 330 17.66 5.67 -11.27
N ARG A 331 17.18 4.86 -10.31
CA ARG A 331 16.33 3.68 -10.53
C ARG A 331 15.31 3.48 -9.41
N MET A 332 14.29 2.67 -9.70
CA MET A 332 13.28 2.26 -8.73
C MET A 332 13.10 0.73 -8.67
N MET A 333 12.86 0.20 -7.49
CA MET A 333 12.47 -1.19 -7.26
C MET A 333 11.23 -1.22 -6.39
N PHE A 334 10.15 -1.83 -6.86
CA PHE A 334 8.89 -1.89 -6.15
C PHE A 334 8.65 -3.30 -5.61
N LEU A 335 8.29 -3.40 -4.34
CA LEU A 335 7.95 -4.66 -3.68
C LEU A 335 6.46 -4.72 -3.47
N THR A 336 5.86 -5.84 -3.84
CA THR A 336 4.46 -6.13 -3.51
C THR A 336 4.27 -7.62 -3.37
N ALA A 337 3.43 -8.06 -2.44
CA ALA A 337 3.03 -9.45 -2.35
C ALA A 337 1.68 -9.73 -3.03
N THR A 338 0.97 -8.68 -3.42
CA THR A 338 -0.45 -8.72 -3.80
C THR A 338 -0.71 -8.14 -5.19
N PRO A 339 -0.06 -8.63 -6.27
CA PRO A 339 -0.45 -8.23 -7.62
C PRO A 339 -1.92 -8.59 -7.92
N PHE A 340 -2.53 -9.51 -7.15
CA PHE A 340 -3.94 -9.90 -7.25
C PHE A 340 -4.94 -8.82 -6.80
N GLN A 341 -4.48 -7.74 -6.15
CA GLN A 341 -5.33 -6.58 -5.81
C GLN A 341 -5.23 -5.46 -6.86
N LEU A 342 -4.43 -5.67 -7.91
CA LEU A 342 -4.25 -4.71 -9.00
C LEU A 342 -4.95 -5.21 -10.25
N GLY A 343 -5.95 -4.47 -10.72
CA GLY A 343 -6.40 -4.57 -12.11
C GLY A 343 -5.27 -4.20 -13.07
N HIS A 344 -5.40 -4.56 -14.35
CA HIS A 344 -4.40 -4.22 -15.38
C HIS A 344 -4.15 -2.70 -15.45
N ALA A 345 -5.18 -1.87 -15.42
CA ALA A 345 -5.03 -0.42 -15.41
C ALA A 345 -4.28 0.09 -14.15
N GLU A 346 -4.56 -0.50 -12.99
CA GLU A 346 -3.86 -0.18 -11.74
C GLU A 346 -2.38 -0.59 -11.81
N LEU A 347 -2.06 -1.74 -12.41
CA LEU A 347 -0.69 -2.18 -12.65
C LEU A 347 0.06 -1.23 -13.58
N ILE A 348 -0.56 -0.78 -14.67
CA ILE A 348 0.02 0.22 -15.58
C ILE A 348 0.33 1.51 -14.83
N ARG A 349 -0.59 2.01 -14.00
CA ARG A 349 -0.36 3.20 -13.16
C ARG A 349 0.80 3.04 -12.19
N VAL A 350 1.03 1.85 -11.66
CA VAL A 350 2.21 1.54 -10.84
C VAL A 350 3.48 1.61 -11.69
N LEU A 351 3.49 1.01 -12.88
CA LEU A 351 4.65 1.02 -13.78
C LEU A 351 4.99 2.43 -14.27
N GLU A 352 4.00 3.26 -14.60
CA GLU A 352 4.17 4.67 -15.01
C GLU A 352 4.98 5.48 -13.99
N ARG A 353 4.99 5.11 -12.69
CA ARG A 353 5.80 5.82 -11.68
C ARG A 353 7.30 5.71 -11.93
N PHE A 354 7.75 4.70 -12.68
CA PHE A 354 9.14 4.61 -13.09
C PHE A 354 9.56 5.73 -14.05
N GLU A 355 8.63 6.47 -14.65
CA GLU A 355 8.95 7.69 -15.40
C GLU A 355 9.61 8.75 -14.50
N GLY A 356 9.33 8.74 -13.20
CA GLY A 356 9.82 9.73 -12.23
C GLY A 356 11.32 9.63 -11.90
N ILE A 357 12.09 8.76 -12.54
CA ILE A 357 13.55 8.67 -12.33
C ILE A 357 14.29 9.86 -12.95
N ASN A 358 15.59 9.95 -12.68
CA ASN A 358 16.50 10.88 -13.33
C ASN A 358 16.99 10.32 -14.69
N TRP A 359 16.33 10.72 -15.78
CA TRP A 359 16.72 10.34 -17.14
C TRP A 359 18.02 11.01 -17.65
N HIS A 360 18.50 12.02 -16.93
CA HIS A 360 19.72 12.77 -17.27
C HIS A 360 20.94 12.37 -16.42
N ALA A 361 20.78 11.39 -15.54
CA ALA A 361 21.87 10.89 -14.70
C ALA A 361 23.02 10.28 -15.53
N ALA A 362 24.24 10.34 -15.00
CA ALA A 362 25.42 9.73 -15.63
C ALA A 362 25.24 8.22 -15.90
N ARG A 363 24.48 7.52 -15.04
CA ARG A 363 24.13 6.10 -15.17
C ARG A 363 22.67 5.91 -15.58
N ARG A 364 22.18 6.70 -16.54
CA ARG A 364 20.83 6.59 -17.12
C ARG A 364 20.53 5.18 -17.66
N PRO A 365 19.25 4.76 -17.73
CA PRO A 365 18.89 3.50 -18.36
C PRO A 365 19.30 3.49 -19.84
N SER A 366 19.52 2.29 -20.39
CA SER A 366 19.77 2.15 -21.83
C SER A 366 18.50 2.44 -22.66
N LEU A 367 17.33 2.18 -22.08
CA LEU A 367 16.03 2.59 -22.60
C LEU A 367 15.85 4.10 -22.38
N SER A 368 15.34 4.82 -23.37
CA SER A 368 14.96 6.23 -23.24
C SER A 368 13.57 6.38 -22.60
N CYS A 369 13.25 7.60 -22.13
CA CYS A 369 11.93 7.89 -21.58
C CYS A 369 10.80 7.65 -22.62
N ALA A 370 11.01 8.07 -23.87
CA ALA A 370 10.03 7.88 -24.94
C ALA A 370 9.80 6.39 -25.26
N GLU A 371 10.86 5.59 -25.33
CA GLU A 371 10.74 4.14 -25.53
C GLU A 371 10.05 3.46 -24.34
N PHE A 372 10.36 3.88 -23.10
CA PHE A 372 9.67 3.39 -21.91
C PHE A 372 8.16 3.63 -21.97
N VAL A 373 7.74 4.87 -22.26
CA VAL A 373 6.32 5.23 -22.40
C VAL A 373 5.65 4.42 -23.51
N ALA A 374 6.34 4.21 -24.63
CA ALA A 374 5.83 3.40 -25.74
C ALA A 374 5.67 1.90 -25.37
N GLU A 375 6.63 1.33 -24.64
CA GLU A 375 6.57 -0.06 -24.16
C GLU A 375 5.44 -0.27 -23.14
N VAL A 376 5.28 0.65 -22.19
CA VAL A 376 4.16 0.61 -21.21
C VAL A 376 2.81 0.78 -21.92
N SER A 377 2.70 1.69 -22.90
CA SER A 377 1.49 1.87 -23.70
C SER A 377 1.14 0.65 -24.56
N THR A 378 2.16 -0.09 -25.02
CA THR A 378 1.96 -1.35 -25.75
C THR A 378 1.51 -2.48 -24.83
N LEU A 379 2.11 -2.56 -23.63
CA LEU A 379 1.68 -3.49 -22.59
C LEU A 379 0.23 -3.22 -22.15
N ALA A 380 -0.15 -1.95 -21.97
CA ALA A 380 -1.51 -1.57 -21.59
C ALA A 380 -2.54 -2.10 -22.60
N ARG A 381 -2.33 -1.85 -23.90
CA ARG A 381 -3.20 -2.38 -24.98
C ARG A 381 -3.28 -3.90 -24.96
N ALA A 382 -2.15 -4.60 -24.81
CA ALA A 382 -2.14 -6.06 -24.76
C ALA A 382 -2.90 -6.62 -23.53
N LEU A 383 -2.86 -5.94 -22.38
CA LEU A 383 -3.63 -6.32 -21.20
C LEU A 383 -5.13 -6.05 -21.39
N ASP A 384 -5.50 -4.94 -22.04
CA ASP A 384 -6.89 -4.63 -22.40
C ASP A 384 -7.46 -5.68 -23.36
N ASP A 385 -6.68 -6.08 -24.38
CA ASP A 385 -7.04 -7.13 -25.32
C ASP A 385 -7.22 -8.48 -24.61
N ALA A 386 -6.32 -8.83 -23.68
CA ALA A 386 -6.42 -10.05 -22.88
C ALA A 386 -7.68 -10.04 -22.00
N ARG A 387 -8.03 -8.90 -21.39
CA ARG A 387 -9.28 -8.74 -20.63
C ARG A 387 -10.50 -8.87 -21.53
N ALA A 388 -10.51 -8.19 -22.68
CA ALA A 388 -11.60 -8.26 -23.63
C ALA A 388 -11.81 -9.70 -24.14
N ALA A 389 -10.72 -10.44 -24.37
CA ALA A 389 -10.77 -11.87 -24.71
C ALA A 389 -11.38 -12.71 -23.58
N ALA A 390 -10.96 -12.50 -22.33
CA ALA A 390 -11.53 -13.20 -21.19
C ALA A 390 -13.04 -12.92 -21.03
N LEU A 391 -13.50 -11.68 -21.25
CA LEU A 391 -14.93 -11.34 -21.25
C LEU A 391 -15.71 -11.94 -22.44
N ARG A 392 -15.05 -12.22 -23.57
CA ARG A 392 -15.67 -12.99 -24.66
C ARG A 392 -15.82 -14.46 -24.29
N VAL A 393 -14.83 -15.04 -23.58
CA VAL A 393 -14.94 -16.40 -23.02
C VAL A 393 -16.09 -16.46 -22.04
N ASP A 394 -16.17 -15.53 -21.07
CA ASP A 394 -17.25 -15.50 -20.08
C ASP A 394 -18.64 -15.47 -20.73
N ARG A 395 -18.83 -14.59 -21.73
CA ARG A 395 -20.08 -14.52 -22.50
C ARG A 395 -20.36 -15.75 -23.35
N ALA A 396 -19.35 -16.38 -23.94
CA ALA A 396 -19.53 -17.60 -24.72
C ALA A 396 -19.86 -18.78 -23.80
N TRP A 397 -19.14 -18.89 -22.69
CA TRP A 397 -19.32 -19.91 -21.67
C TRP A 397 -20.71 -19.84 -21.04
N GLY A 398 -21.21 -18.63 -20.75
CA GLY A 398 -22.54 -18.42 -20.19
C GLY A 398 -23.70 -18.80 -21.13
N LYS A 399 -23.44 -19.09 -22.41
CA LYS A 399 -24.46 -19.61 -23.35
C LYS A 399 -24.54 -21.13 -23.36
N LEU A 400 -23.58 -21.82 -22.74
CA LEU A 400 -23.59 -23.29 -22.66
C LEU A 400 -24.76 -23.73 -21.78
N THR A 401 -25.52 -24.68 -22.29
CA THR A 401 -26.60 -25.34 -21.54
C THR A 401 -26.19 -26.77 -21.19
N PRO A 402 -26.85 -27.43 -20.23
CA PRO A 402 -26.60 -28.84 -19.93
C PRO A 402 -26.67 -29.73 -21.17
N GLU A 403 -27.56 -29.40 -22.12
CA GLU A 403 -27.73 -30.12 -23.38
C GLU A 403 -26.47 -30.01 -24.27
N SER A 404 -25.74 -28.89 -24.19
CA SER A 404 -24.48 -28.66 -24.91
C SER A 404 -23.34 -29.60 -24.46
N ALA A 405 -23.49 -30.25 -23.30
CA ALA A 405 -22.52 -31.21 -22.76
C ALA A 405 -22.84 -32.67 -23.10
N SER A 406 -23.97 -32.94 -23.78
CA SER A 406 -24.55 -34.29 -23.85
C SER A 406 -24.16 -35.13 -25.06
N ASP A 407 -23.62 -34.53 -26.12
CA ASP A 407 -23.87 -35.11 -27.45
C ASP A 407 -22.76 -35.93 -28.13
N ASP A 408 -21.54 -36.11 -27.60
CA ASP A 408 -20.54 -36.89 -28.37
C ASP A 408 -19.55 -37.75 -27.56
N GLY A 409 -19.82 -37.97 -26.29
CA GLY A 409 -19.08 -38.95 -25.49
C GLY A 409 -19.97 -39.42 -24.36
N GLY A 410 -20.47 -40.65 -24.45
CA GLY A 410 -21.44 -41.19 -23.50
C GLY A 410 -21.11 -40.91 -22.02
N PRO A 411 -22.09 -41.09 -21.10
CA PRO A 411 -22.14 -40.54 -19.73
C PRO A 411 -20.99 -40.88 -18.76
N ALA A 412 -19.90 -41.53 -19.21
CA ALA A 412 -18.79 -42.01 -18.41
C ALA A 412 -17.55 -41.08 -18.37
N ALA A 413 -17.48 -39.99 -19.13
CA ALA A 413 -16.24 -39.20 -19.26
C ALA A 413 -16.13 -38.00 -18.29
N GLY A 414 -17.21 -37.60 -17.63
CA GLY A 414 -17.24 -36.40 -16.77
C GLY A 414 -16.97 -35.09 -17.53
N SER A 415 -17.01 -33.95 -16.83
CA SER A 415 -16.81 -32.62 -17.44
C SER A 415 -15.42 -32.45 -18.07
N ASP A 416 -14.38 -33.06 -17.49
CA ASP A 416 -13.02 -33.01 -18.02
C ASP A 416 -12.90 -33.80 -19.33
N GLY A 417 -13.53 -34.97 -19.42
CA GLY A 417 -13.53 -35.77 -20.64
C GLY A 417 -14.31 -35.12 -21.78
N TRP A 418 -15.46 -34.51 -21.50
CA TRP A 418 -16.20 -33.70 -22.48
C TRP A 418 -15.34 -32.57 -23.04
N TRP A 419 -14.66 -31.82 -22.18
CA TRP A 419 -13.82 -30.69 -22.58
C TRP A 419 -12.63 -31.13 -23.46
N GLU A 420 -12.01 -32.27 -23.16
CA GLU A 420 -10.90 -32.81 -23.96
C GLU A 420 -11.35 -33.30 -25.35
N VAL A 421 -12.55 -33.87 -25.47
CA VAL A 421 -13.13 -34.24 -26.79
C VAL A 421 -13.42 -32.98 -27.60
N LEU A 422 -14.08 -32.00 -26.99
CA LEU A 422 -14.46 -30.75 -27.64
C LEU A 422 -13.25 -29.94 -28.13
N LYS A 423 -12.12 -29.95 -27.41
CA LYS A 423 -10.87 -29.33 -27.89
C LYS A 423 -10.31 -30.01 -29.13
N LYS A 424 -10.42 -31.34 -29.24
CA LYS A 424 -9.85 -32.13 -30.34
C LYS A 424 -10.69 -32.03 -31.60
N SER A 425 -12.01 -31.92 -31.44
CA SER A 425 -12.96 -31.82 -32.53
C SER A 425 -14.00 -30.75 -32.18
N PRO A 426 -13.67 -29.46 -32.36
CA PRO A 426 -14.61 -28.38 -32.11
C PRO A 426 -15.78 -28.49 -33.08
N ASP A 427 -17.00 -28.41 -32.57
CA ASP A 427 -18.20 -28.35 -33.41
C ASP A 427 -18.36 -26.94 -34.06
N GLU A 428 -19.35 -26.81 -34.96
CA GLU A 428 -19.73 -25.50 -35.52
C GLU A 428 -20.70 -24.72 -34.60
N GLY A 429 -21.04 -25.30 -33.44
CA GLY A 429 -22.03 -24.80 -32.49
C GLY A 429 -21.45 -23.86 -31.43
N PHE A 430 -22.23 -23.65 -30.36
CA PHE A 430 -21.80 -22.80 -29.24
C PHE A 430 -20.58 -23.37 -28.50
N ALA A 431 -20.43 -24.69 -28.45
CA ALA A 431 -19.34 -25.35 -27.76
C ALA A 431 -17.98 -25.12 -28.48
N GLY A 432 -17.95 -25.21 -29.81
CA GLY A 432 -16.79 -24.88 -30.64
C GLY A 432 -16.44 -23.38 -30.59
N GLN A 433 -17.45 -22.50 -30.52
CA GLN A 433 -17.20 -21.08 -30.24
C GLN A 433 -16.50 -20.85 -28.90
N VAL A 434 -16.88 -21.59 -27.86
CA VAL A 434 -16.21 -21.53 -26.55
C VAL A 434 -14.74 -21.96 -26.67
N VAL A 435 -14.44 -23.07 -27.35
CA VAL A 435 -13.05 -23.50 -27.59
C VAL A 435 -12.25 -22.41 -28.29
N ALA A 436 -12.78 -21.85 -29.38
CA ALA A 436 -12.11 -20.78 -30.12
C ALA A 436 -11.82 -19.54 -29.25
N GLN A 437 -12.77 -19.14 -28.39
CA GLN A 437 -12.57 -18.02 -27.46
C GLN A 437 -11.55 -18.36 -26.37
N VAL A 438 -11.53 -19.58 -25.84
CA VAL A 438 -10.55 -20.02 -24.83
C VAL A 438 -9.14 -20.00 -25.42
N GLU A 439 -8.95 -20.53 -26.63
CA GLU A 439 -7.65 -20.48 -27.30
C GLU A 439 -7.19 -19.06 -27.60
N SER A 440 -8.11 -18.22 -28.11
CA SER A 440 -7.85 -16.80 -28.39
C SER A 440 -7.42 -16.05 -27.13
N THR A 441 -8.12 -16.30 -26.02
CA THR A 441 -7.77 -15.75 -24.70
C THR A 441 -6.42 -16.26 -24.23
N GLY A 442 -6.12 -17.54 -24.40
CA GLY A 442 -4.82 -18.11 -24.08
C GLY A 442 -3.68 -17.46 -24.88
N ARG A 443 -3.89 -17.18 -26.17
CA ARG A 443 -2.92 -16.43 -27.01
C ARG A 443 -2.74 -15.00 -26.52
N ALA A 444 -3.82 -14.27 -26.26
CA ALA A 444 -3.79 -12.90 -25.76
C ALA A 444 -3.08 -12.80 -24.40
N MET A 445 -3.40 -13.69 -23.46
CA MET A 445 -2.76 -13.75 -22.13
C MET A 445 -1.26 -14.06 -22.23
N ARG A 446 -0.86 -15.00 -23.10
CA ARG A 446 0.57 -15.28 -23.33
C ARG A 446 1.29 -14.08 -23.94
N GLY A 447 0.68 -13.41 -24.92
CA GLY A 447 1.23 -12.18 -25.51
C GLY A 447 1.44 -11.07 -24.48
N ALA A 448 0.43 -10.80 -23.66
CA ALA A 448 0.54 -9.85 -22.56
C ALA A 448 1.60 -10.27 -21.52
N GLY A 449 1.69 -11.57 -21.21
CA GLY A 449 2.69 -12.13 -20.29
C GLY A 449 4.13 -11.89 -20.77
N VAL A 450 4.40 -12.04 -22.08
CA VAL A 450 5.72 -11.76 -22.66
C VAL A 450 6.08 -10.28 -22.48
N LEU A 451 5.15 -9.37 -22.78
CA LEU A 451 5.35 -7.92 -22.63
C LEU A 451 5.48 -7.49 -21.15
N LEU A 452 4.84 -8.20 -20.23
CA LEU A 452 4.90 -7.94 -18.80
C LEU A 452 6.20 -8.44 -18.15
N SER A 453 6.74 -9.54 -18.68
CA SER A 453 7.89 -10.26 -18.10
C SER A 453 9.14 -9.42 -17.83
N PRO A 454 9.47 -8.34 -18.58
CA PRO A 454 10.63 -7.48 -18.25
C PRO A 454 10.37 -6.63 -17.00
N TRP A 455 9.13 -6.25 -16.73
CA TRP A 455 8.75 -5.31 -15.68
C TRP A 455 8.48 -5.96 -14.34
N VAL A 456 7.96 -7.19 -14.36
CA VAL A 456 7.53 -7.90 -13.14
C VAL A 456 8.28 -9.22 -13.01
N LEU A 457 8.90 -9.43 -11.84
CA LEU A 457 9.43 -10.71 -11.40
C LEU A 457 8.46 -11.32 -10.38
N ARG A 458 8.10 -12.58 -10.60
CA ARG A 458 7.13 -13.26 -9.74
C ARG A 458 7.41 -14.75 -9.65
N HIS A 459 7.72 -15.20 -8.45
CA HIS A 459 7.84 -16.60 -8.10
C HIS A 459 6.64 -17.04 -7.25
N LEU A 460 6.15 -18.25 -7.52
CA LEU A 460 5.09 -18.90 -6.77
C LEU A 460 5.68 -20.03 -5.92
N LYS A 461 5.08 -20.27 -4.75
CA LYS A 461 5.49 -21.41 -3.92
C LYS A 461 5.13 -22.70 -4.64
N SER A 462 5.92 -23.76 -4.39
CA SER A 462 5.58 -25.09 -4.90
C SER A 462 4.15 -25.46 -4.50
N ARG A 463 3.45 -26.14 -5.41
CA ARG A 463 2.10 -26.65 -5.15
C ARG A 463 2.07 -27.70 -4.04
N HIS A 464 3.22 -28.27 -3.69
CA HIS A 464 3.38 -29.23 -2.60
C HIS A 464 4.26 -28.65 -1.48
N LEU A 465 4.19 -29.27 -0.31
CA LEU A 465 5.07 -28.92 0.81
C LEU A 465 6.51 -29.37 0.51
N PRO A 466 7.54 -28.57 0.86
CA PRO A 466 8.93 -28.89 0.52
C PRO A 466 9.39 -30.21 1.15
N ASP A 467 9.02 -30.45 2.41
CA ASP A 467 9.43 -31.65 3.17
C ASP A 467 8.46 -32.84 2.98
N ARG A 468 7.33 -32.60 2.33
CA ARG A 468 6.22 -33.56 2.12
C ARG A 468 5.65 -33.38 0.71
N PRO A 469 6.36 -33.87 -0.33
CA PRO A 469 5.93 -33.70 -1.72
C PRO A 469 4.62 -34.41 -2.04
N ASP A 470 4.21 -35.38 -1.21
CA ASP A 470 2.91 -36.06 -1.23
C ASP A 470 1.75 -35.17 -0.77
N VAL A 471 2.04 -34.06 -0.11
CA VAL A 471 1.03 -33.18 0.50
C VAL A 471 0.91 -31.90 -0.30
N GLU A 472 -0.28 -31.63 -0.82
CA GLU A 472 -0.60 -30.35 -1.42
C GLU A 472 -0.46 -29.20 -0.42
N ARG A 473 0.22 -28.13 -0.82
CA ARG A 473 0.40 -26.93 0.00
C ARG A 473 -0.92 -26.22 0.29
N ARG A 474 -1.89 -26.33 -0.63
CA ARG A 474 -3.18 -25.64 -0.55
C ARG A 474 -4.28 -26.57 -1.03
N LEU A 475 -5.12 -27.01 -0.11
CA LEU A 475 -6.37 -27.69 -0.40
C LEU A 475 -7.50 -26.66 -0.39
N VAL A 476 -8.26 -26.56 -1.48
CA VAL A 476 -9.41 -25.65 -1.59
C VAL A 476 -10.69 -26.45 -1.38
N LEU A 477 -11.47 -26.06 -0.38
CA LEU A 477 -12.74 -26.70 -0.02
C LEU A 477 -13.90 -25.71 -0.21
N PRO A 478 -14.38 -25.50 -1.45
CA PRO A 478 -15.46 -24.55 -1.73
C PRO A 478 -16.83 -25.10 -1.28
N GLY A 479 -17.71 -24.21 -0.84
CA GLY A 479 -19.12 -24.55 -0.58
C GLY A 479 -19.28 -25.73 0.40
N ALA A 480 -20.04 -26.74 0.00
CA ALA A 480 -20.29 -27.94 0.80
C ALA A 480 -19.03 -28.76 1.10
N ALA A 481 -17.96 -28.64 0.28
CA ALA A 481 -16.71 -29.37 0.53
C ALA A 481 -16.03 -28.97 1.84
N ILE A 482 -16.32 -27.81 2.43
CA ILE A 482 -15.83 -27.43 3.76
C ILE A 482 -16.33 -28.38 4.85
N GLN A 483 -17.48 -29.03 4.63
CA GLN A 483 -18.11 -30.03 5.51
C GLN A 483 -17.96 -31.46 4.97
N GLY A 484 -17.10 -31.68 3.97
CA GLY A 484 -16.90 -32.99 3.34
C GLY A 484 -17.91 -33.34 2.23
N GLY A 485 -18.75 -32.40 1.81
CA GLY A 485 -19.64 -32.55 0.65
C GLY A 485 -18.91 -32.40 -0.69
N ARG A 486 -19.67 -32.33 -1.79
CA ARG A 486 -19.10 -32.14 -3.14
C ARG A 486 -18.63 -30.70 -3.34
N ALA A 487 -17.53 -30.53 -4.07
CA ALA A 487 -16.93 -29.21 -4.33
C ALA A 487 -17.71 -28.36 -5.36
N ASP A 488 -18.58 -28.98 -6.16
CA ASP A 488 -19.47 -28.31 -7.10
C ASP A 488 -20.78 -27.83 -6.45
N ALA A 489 -21.02 -28.14 -5.17
CA ALA A 489 -22.22 -27.77 -4.43
C ALA A 489 -22.00 -26.59 -3.47
N GLY A 490 -23.00 -25.72 -3.36
CA GLY A 490 -23.07 -24.67 -2.34
C GLY A 490 -23.39 -25.23 -0.95
N LEU A 491 -23.30 -24.38 0.07
CA LEU A 491 -23.80 -24.74 1.41
C LEU A 491 -25.33 -24.79 1.40
N GLU A 492 -25.90 -25.90 1.86
CA GLU A 492 -27.35 -26.06 1.96
C GLU A 492 -27.94 -25.12 3.01
N ILE A 493 -29.07 -24.51 2.69
CA ILE A 493 -29.77 -23.56 3.55
C ILE A 493 -31.03 -24.27 4.06
N GLU A 494 -31.01 -24.66 5.34
CA GLU A 494 -32.07 -25.47 5.94
C GLU A 494 -32.71 -24.76 7.15
N GLY A 495 -33.89 -25.25 7.54
CA GLY A 495 -34.60 -24.83 8.74
C GLY A 495 -34.93 -23.34 8.76
N ASP A 496 -34.83 -22.73 9.94
CA ASP A 496 -35.18 -21.32 10.19
C ASP A 496 -34.34 -20.34 9.33
N ALA A 497 -33.20 -20.78 8.78
CA ALA A 497 -32.37 -19.95 7.91
C ALA A 497 -32.91 -19.83 6.48
N LEU A 498 -33.77 -20.74 6.01
CA LEU A 498 -34.24 -20.75 4.63
C LEU A 498 -35.12 -19.54 4.28
N PHE A 499 -36.06 -19.20 5.16
CA PHE A 499 -37.06 -18.17 4.88
C PHE A 499 -36.43 -16.78 4.63
N PRO A 500 -35.47 -16.29 5.44
CA PRO A 500 -34.73 -15.06 5.14
C PRO A 500 -34.07 -15.05 3.75
N PHE A 501 -33.47 -16.16 3.33
CA PHE A 501 -32.81 -16.25 2.02
C PHE A 501 -33.81 -16.24 0.86
N LEU A 502 -34.98 -16.87 1.02
CA LEU A 502 -36.04 -16.81 0.01
C LEU A 502 -36.60 -15.40 -0.16
N LEU A 503 -36.81 -14.67 0.95
CA LEU A 503 -37.26 -13.27 0.92
C LEU A 503 -36.22 -12.38 0.23
N ALA A 504 -34.93 -12.55 0.58
CA ALA A 504 -33.85 -11.79 -0.05
C ALA A 504 -33.72 -12.09 -1.55
N GLY A 505 -33.84 -13.36 -1.95
CA GLY A 505 -33.81 -13.78 -3.35
C GLY A 505 -34.96 -13.18 -4.16
N ARG A 506 -36.18 -13.13 -3.58
CA ARG A 506 -37.35 -12.48 -4.21
C ARG A 506 -37.15 -10.97 -4.35
N ALA A 507 -36.69 -10.30 -3.30
CA ALA A 507 -36.38 -8.87 -3.36
C ALA A 507 -35.34 -8.57 -4.44
N GLN A 508 -34.25 -9.34 -4.50
CA GLN A 508 -33.20 -9.20 -5.52
C GLN A 508 -33.72 -9.42 -6.93
N GLY A 509 -34.56 -10.45 -7.14
CA GLY A 509 -35.19 -10.71 -8.44
C GLY A 509 -36.04 -9.55 -8.92
N LEU A 510 -36.84 -8.95 -8.03
CA LEU A 510 -37.63 -7.76 -8.33
C LEU A 510 -36.74 -6.57 -8.70
N VAL A 511 -35.72 -6.27 -7.90
CA VAL A 511 -34.80 -5.15 -8.18
C VAL A 511 -34.07 -5.34 -9.52
N GLN A 512 -33.66 -6.56 -9.85
CA GLN A 512 -33.03 -6.86 -11.12
C GLN A 512 -33.97 -6.64 -12.31
N VAL A 513 -35.24 -7.01 -12.19
CA VAL A 513 -36.25 -6.76 -13.23
C VAL A 513 -36.54 -5.26 -13.38
N LEU A 514 -36.60 -4.52 -12.27
CA LEU A 514 -37.00 -3.12 -12.24
C LEU A 514 -35.89 -2.15 -12.67
N SER A 515 -34.64 -2.45 -12.30
CA SER A 515 -33.51 -1.52 -12.43
C SER A 515 -32.30 -2.10 -13.15
N GLY A 516 -32.29 -3.41 -13.43
CA GLY A 516 -31.07 -4.12 -13.86
C GLY A 516 -29.98 -4.17 -12.79
N GLY A 517 -30.24 -3.58 -11.60
CA GLY A 517 -29.29 -3.42 -10.52
C GLY A 517 -29.26 -4.61 -9.55
N ARG A 518 -28.35 -4.51 -8.57
CA ARG A 518 -28.22 -5.46 -7.47
C ARG A 518 -28.47 -4.77 -6.14
N ILE A 519 -29.03 -5.52 -5.22
CA ILE A 519 -29.25 -5.09 -3.84
C ILE A 519 -27.93 -5.27 -3.05
N PRO A 520 -27.29 -4.18 -2.59
CA PRO A 520 -25.97 -4.25 -1.95
C PRO A 520 -25.94 -5.09 -0.66
N PHE A 521 -27.05 -5.16 0.08
CA PHE A 521 -27.12 -5.93 1.33
C PHE A 521 -27.38 -7.44 1.14
N ALA A 522 -27.74 -7.90 -0.06
CA ALA A 522 -27.89 -9.34 -0.33
C ALA A 522 -26.55 -10.08 -0.16
N GLU A 523 -25.44 -9.41 -0.48
CA GLU A 523 -24.07 -9.90 -0.20
C GLU A 523 -23.77 -9.96 1.30
N GLY A 524 -24.37 -9.05 2.09
CA GLY A 524 -24.33 -9.07 3.54
C GLY A 524 -24.98 -10.34 4.09
N LEU A 525 -26.18 -10.70 3.62
CA LEU A 525 -26.90 -11.89 4.07
C LEU A 525 -26.15 -13.17 3.75
N ALA A 526 -25.58 -13.30 2.55
CA ALA A 526 -24.75 -14.45 2.20
C ALA A 526 -23.48 -14.59 3.08
N SER A 527 -23.10 -13.53 3.80
CA SER A 527 -21.96 -13.53 4.71
C SER A 527 -22.35 -13.89 6.14
N SER A 528 -23.32 -13.19 6.73
CA SER A 528 -23.90 -13.46 8.05
C SER A 528 -25.15 -12.62 8.26
N PHE A 529 -26.03 -13.03 9.18
CA PHE A 529 -27.18 -12.21 9.58
C PHE A 529 -26.76 -10.84 10.14
N GLU A 530 -25.64 -10.77 10.89
CA GLU A 530 -25.11 -9.50 11.41
C GLU A 530 -24.57 -8.59 10.31
N ALA A 531 -23.95 -9.16 9.28
CA ALA A 531 -23.46 -8.38 8.14
C ALA A 531 -24.62 -7.76 7.37
N PHE A 532 -25.70 -8.52 7.15
CA PHE A 532 -26.93 -7.99 6.59
C PHE A 532 -27.45 -6.79 7.39
N LEU A 533 -27.65 -6.95 8.70
CA LEU A 533 -28.16 -5.87 9.57
C LEU A 533 -27.24 -4.64 9.57
N GLU A 534 -25.91 -4.84 9.60
CA GLU A 534 -24.93 -3.75 9.51
C GLU A 534 -25.03 -3.02 8.16
N THR A 535 -25.14 -3.75 7.04
CA THR A 535 -25.31 -3.13 5.71
C THR A 535 -26.66 -2.42 5.54
N ARG A 536 -27.75 -2.95 6.13
CA ARG A 536 -29.08 -2.32 6.13
C ARG A 536 -29.09 -1.03 6.95
N SER A 537 -28.46 -1.02 8.13
CA SER A 537 -28.40 0.17 9.01
C SER A 537 -27.51 1.29 8.46
N LYS A 538 -26.44 0.95 7.73
CA LYS A 538 -25.50 1.90 7.12
C LYS A 538 -25.89 2.33 5.71
N GLY A 539 -26.89 1.67 5.11
CA GLY A 539 -27.40 1.94 3.77
C GLY A 539 -28.03 3.33 3.57
N SER A 540 -28.06 4.19 4.60
CA SER A 540 -28.40 5.61 4.47
C SER A 540 -27.19 6.53 4.26
N GLU A 541 -25.94 6.08 4.45
CA GLU A 541 -24.76 6.98 4.43
C GLU A 541 -23.57 6.53 3.59
N ALA A 542 -23.56 5.34 2.95
CA ALA A 542 -22.43 4.96 2.10
C ALA A 542 -22.77 3.90 1.05
N VAL A 543 -23.18 4.31 -0.17
CA VAL A 543 -22.66 3.88 -1.50
C VAL A 543 -23.17 4.89 -2.54
N ASP A 544 -22.26 5.57 -3.24
CA ASP A 544 -22.54 6.30 -4.49
C ASP A 544 -22.52 5.32 -5.68
N GLU A 545 -23.37 5.58 -6.68
CA GLU A 545 -23.57 4.89 -7.96
C GLU A 545 -24.35 3.55 -7.94
N ASP A 546 -25.65 3.61 -7.60
CA ASP A 546 -26.75 2.97 -8.33
C ASP A 546 -28.07 3.32 -7.60
N ALA A 547 -28.61 4.51 -7.90
CA ALA A 547 -29.87 4.96 -7.35
C ALA A 547 -31.03 4.05 -7.83
N LEU A 548 -31.85 3.57 -6.89
CA LEU A 548 -33.14 2.93 -7.20
C LEU A 548 -34.00 3.88 -8.05
N PRO A 549 -34.56 3.46 -9.20
CA PRO A 549 -35.50 4.29 -9.91
C PRO A 549 -36.79 4.44 -9.11
N SER A 550 -37.20 5.71 -8.94
CA SER A 550 -38.48 6.14 -8.38
C SER A 550 -39.65 5.69 -9.27
N THR A 551 -40.23 4.53 -8.99
CA THR A 551 -41.59 4.18 -9.42
C THR A 551 -42.36 3.67 -8.20
N ASP A 552 -43.28 4.48 -7.69
CA ASP A 552 -43.89 4.35 -6.35
C ASP A 552 -44.48 2.95 -6.05
N GLN A 553 -45.06 2.25 -7.03
CA GLN A 553 -45.69 0.94 -6.78
C GLN A 553 -44.70 -0.23 -6.63
N SER A 554 -43.52 -0.13 -7.25
CA SER A 554 -42.52 -1.21 -7.22
C SER A 554 -41.56 -1.10 -6.03
N ALA A 555 -41.37 0.13 -5.53
CA ALA A 555 -40.64 0.41 -4.30
C ALA A 555 -41.38 -0.12 -3.06
N ASP A 556 -42.72 -0.09 -3.06
CA ASP A 556 -43.55 -0.59 -1.96
C ASP A 556 -43.45 -2.12 -1.80
N GLU A 557 -43.48 -2.87 -2.91
CA GLU A 557 -43.36 -4.32 -2.88
C GLU A 557 -41.95 -4.76 -2.45
N VAL A 558 -40.90 -4.13 -2.98
CA VAL A 558 -39.53 -4.38 -2.52
C VAL A 558 -39.41 -4.07 -1.03
N SER A 559 -39.92 -2.92 -0.58
CA SER A 559 -39.91 -2.53 0.84
C SER A 559 -40.66 -3.52 1.72
N TRP A 560 -41.76 -4.11 1.23
CA TRP A 560 -42.47 -5.18 1.92
C TRP A 560 -41.58 -6.38 2.19
N TYR A 561 -40.89 -6.92 1.17
CA TYR A 561 -39.99 -8.07 1.34
C TYR A 561 -38.84 -7.75 2.31
N LEU A 562 -38.31 -6.52 2.28
CA LEU A 562 -37.22 -6.13 3.17
C LEU A 562 -37.65 -5.97 4.62
N ASN A 563 -38.84 -5.45 4.88
CA ASN A 563 -39.38 -5.35 6.23
C ASN A 563 -39.70 -6.73 6.81
N HIS A 564 -40.21 -7.66 5.99
CA HIS A 564 -40.44 -9.04 6.40
C HIS A 564 -39.12 -9.79 6.62
N LEU A 565 -38.09 -9.48 5.84
CA LEU A 565 -36.75 -10.02 6.03
C LEU A 565 -36.17 -9.55 7.37
N ASP A 566 -36.26 -8.26 7.70
CA ASP A 566 -35.79 -7.74 8.99
C ASP A 566 -36.51 -8.41 10.17
N ALA A 567 -37.83 -8.62 10.06
CA ALA A 567 -38.63 -9.30 11.08
C ALA A 567 -38.32 -10.80 11.21
N ALA A 568 -37.91 -11.45 10.13
CA ALA A 568 -37.57 -12.88 10.11
C ALA A 568 -36.16 -13.18 10.66
N LEU A 569 -35.31 -12.16 10.83
CA LEU A 569 -33.93 -12.35 11.28
C LEU A 569 -33.84 -12.51 12.81
N PRO A 570 -32.98 -13.42 13.30
CA PRO A 570 -32.80 -13.64 14.73
C PRO A 570 -31.94 -12.53 15.36
N VAL A 571 -32.51 -11.36 15.65
CA VAL A 571 -31.77 -10.22 16.22
C VAL A 571 -31.24 -10.55 17.63
N ASP A 572 -32.08 -11.10 18.50
CA ASP A 572 -31.73 -11.34 19.91
C ASP A 572 -31.37 -12.80 20.23
N ASP A 573 -31.52 -13.72 19.27
CA ASP A 573 -31.25 -15.14 19.49
C ASP A 573 -29.87 -15.54 18.95
N ARG A 574 -28.92 -15.73 19.88
CA ARG A 574 -27.55 -16.14 19.56
C ARG A 574 -27.46 -17.56 18.98
N VAL A 575 -28.36 -18.46 19.36
CA VAL A 575 -28.36 -19.86 18.87
C VAL A 575 -28.82 -19.88 17.41
N ARG A 576 -29.89 -19.16 17.09
CA ARG A 576 -30.35 -18.99 15.71
C ARG A 576 -29.36 -18.19 14.85
N ARG A 577 -28.61 -17.24 15.42
CA ARG A 577 -27.53 -16.59 14.65
C ARG A 577 -26.40 -17.55 14.29
N ALA A 578 -26.08 -18.49 15.18
CA ALA A 578 -25.09 -19.51 14.91
C ALA A 578 -25.52 -20.51 13.82
N SER A 579 -26.82 -20.65 13.54
CA SER A 579 -27.34 -21.56 12.50
C SER A 579 -27.19 -21.03 11.08
N HIS A 580 -26.73 -19.78 10.89
CA HIS A 580 -26.42 -19.26 9.57
C HIS A 580 -25.45 -20.21 8.83
N PRO A 581 -25.78 -20.74 7.63
CA PRO A 581 -25.06 -21.86 7.02
C PRO A 581 -23.54 -21.66 6.93
N LYS A 582 -23.12 -20.47 6.50
CA LYS A 582 -21.69 -20.10 6.40
C LYS A 582 -21.01 -19.96 7.75
N ILE A 583 -21.71 -19.41 8.75
CA ILE A 583 -21.15 -19.23 10.10
C ILE A 583 -20.98 -20.60 10.73
N ARG A 584 -22.03 -21.42 10.72
CA ARG A 584 -22.02 -22.81 11.22
C ARG A 584 -20.86 -23.61 10.62
N ALA A 585 -20.80 -23.71 9.29
CA ALA A 585 -19.78 -24.48 8.59
C ALA A 585 -18.35 -23.98 8.89
N THR A 586 -18.16 -22.65 8.98
CA THR A 586 -16.86 -22.06 9.31
C THR A 586 -16.45 -22.33 10.76
N VAL A 587 -17.40 -22.21 11.70
CA VAL A 587 -17.18 -22.46 13.14
C VAL A 587 -16.82 -23.92 13.38
N GLU A 588 -17.60 -24.85 12.80
CA GLU A 588 -17.36 -26.30 12.89
C GLU A 588 -15.95 -26.64 12.38
N ARG A 589 -15.62 -26.18 11.18
CA ARG A 589 -14.30 -26.42 10.58
C ARG A 589 -13.16 -25.82 11.40
N ALA A 590 -13.33 -24.62 11.94
CA ALA A 590 -12.33 -23.97 12.78
C ALA A 590 -12.08 -24.75 14.08
N VAL A 591 -13.13 -25.25 14.72
CA VAL A 591 -13.03 -26.07 15.94
C VAL A 591 -12.39 -27.43 15.64
N GLU A 592 -12.74 -28.07 14.53
CA GLU A 592 -12.10 -29.32 14.10
C GLU A 592 -10.60 -29.17 13.87
N LEU A 593 -10.19 -28.14 13.13
CA LEU A 593 -8.78 -27.85 12.88
C LEU A 593 -8.04 -27.55 14.19
N TRP A 594 -8.65 -26.77 15.09
CA TRP A 594 -8.08 -26.50 16.41
C TRP A 594 -7.91 -27.78 17.23
N LYS A 595 -8.90 -28.68 17.23
CA LYS A 595 -8.80 -30.00 17.89
C LYS A 595 -7.66 -30.85 17.30
N ALA A 596 -7.36 -30.71 16.02
CA ALA A 596 -6.22 -31.35 15.36
C ALA A 596 -4.87 -30.67 15.66
N GLY A 597 -4.84 -29.61 16.47
CA GLY A 597 -3.63 -28.85 16.79
C GLY A 597 -3.20 -27.86 15.70
N GLU A 598 -4.05 -27.61 14.70
CA GLU A 598 -3.76 -26.71 13.60
C GLU A 598 -4.00 -25.25 13.97
N LYS A 599 -3.23 -24.35 13.34
CA LYS A 599 -3.45 -22.90 13.46
C LYS A 599 -4.49 -22.44 12.45
N VAL A 600 -5.54 -21.79 12.92
CA VAL A 600 -6.64 -21.31 12.09
C VAL A 600 -6.58 -19.80 11.92
N LEU A 601 -6.60 -19.34 10.67
CA LEU A 601 -6.74 -17.93 10.31
C LEU A 601 -7.94 -17.77 9.39
N ILE A 602 -8.86 -16.88 9.76
CA ILE A 602 -10.11 -16.65 9.02
C ILE A 602 -10.12 -15.22 8.48
N PHE A 603 -10.32 -15.08 7.18
CA PHE A 603 -10.52 -13.79 6.52
C PHE A 603 -12.01 -13.60 6.24
N CYS A 604 -12.55 -12.43 6.61
CA CYS A 604 -13.94 -12.07 6.37
C CYS A 604 -14.02 -10.72 5.67
N HIS A 605 -14.96 -10.58 4.74
CA HIS A 605 -15.19 -9.31 4.03
C HIS A 605 -15.81 -8.25 4.96
N TYR A 606 -16.81 -8.61 5.76
CA TYR A 606 -17.49 -7.70 6.69
C TYR A 606 -16.96 -7.81 8.12
N ARG A 607 -16.84 -6.66 8.79
CA ARG A 607 -16.45 -6.58 10.20
C ARG A 607 -17.49 -7.26 11.12
N ALA A 608 -18.79 -7.14 10.82
CA ALA A 608 -19.86 -7.87 11.52
C ALA A 608 -19.65 -9.39 11.47
N THR A 609 -19.43 -9.97 10.29
CA THR A 609 -19.15 -11.41 10.15
C THR A 609 -17.96 -11.83 10.99
N GLY A 610 -16.88 -11.04 11.01
CA GLY A 610 -15.71 -11.32 11.84
C GLY A 610 -16.00 -11.30 13.35
N ARG A 611 -16.83 -10.35 13.81
CA ARG A 611 -17.28 -10.29 15.22
C ARG A 611 -18.15 -11.50 15.56
N ALA A 612 -19.09 -11.87 14.70
CA ALA A 612 -19.97 -13.02 14.88
C ALA A 612 -19.16 -14.32 14.95
N LEU A 613 -18.26 -14.56 13.99
CA LEU A 613 -17.37 -15.73 13.99
C LEU A 613 -16.53 -15.80 15.27
N ARG A 614 -15.92 -14.69 15.71
CA ARG A 614 -15.16 -14.67 16.98
C ARG A 614 -16.03 -15.12 18.16
N GLN A 615 -17.26 -14.60 18.26
CA GLN A 615 -18.17 -14.93 19.36
C GLN A 615 -18.63 -16.39 19.32
N HIS A 616 -18.98 -16.91 18.14
CA HIS A 616 -19.47 -18.28 17.99
C HIS A 616 -18.35 -19.33 18.12
N ILE A 617 -17.17 -19.06 17.56
CA ILE A 617 -15.98 -19.90 17.75
C ILE A 617 -15.61 -19.96 19.23
N SER A 618 -15.55 -18.81 19.93
CA SER A 618 -15.20 -18.80 21.36
C SER A 618 -16.19 -19.64 22.18
N ALA A 619 -17.49 -19.45 21.98
CA ALA A 619 -18.50 -20.23 22.71
C ALA A 619 -18.42 -21.73 22.43
N ARG A 620 -18.15 -22.13 21.17
CA ARG A 620 -17.98 -23.54 20.83
C ARG A 620 -16.70 -24.12 21.42
N LEU A 621 -15.58 -23.39 21.41
CA LEU A 621 -14.34 -23.81 22.06
C LEU A 621 -14.53 -23.98 23.57
N ASP A 622 -15.21 -23.03 24.24
CA ASP A 622 -15.50 -23.12 25.67
C ASP A 622 -16.30 -24.39 26.00
N ALA A 623 -17.35 -24.69 25.22
CA ALA A 623 -18.14 -25.90 25.39
C ALA A 623 -17.30 -27.19 25.21
N GLU A 624 -16.43 -27.21 24.21
CA GLU A 624 -15.51 -28.34 23.94
C GLU A 624 -14.48 -28.53 25.05
N ILE A 625 -13.95 -27.44 25.61
CA ILE A 625 -13.00 -27.47 26.74
C ILE A 625 -13.70 -28.00 28.00
N ILE A 626 -14.90 -27.52 28.30
CA ILE A 626 -15.69 -28.00 29.44
C ILE A 626 -15.98 -29.49 29.29
N GLU A 627 -16.38 -29.93 28.10
CA GLU A 627 -16.70 -31.33 27.83
C GLU A 627 -15.47 -32.24 27.90
N ALA A 628 -14.32 -31.79 27.38
CA ALA A 628 -13.06 -32.50 27.54
C ALA A 628 -12.65 -32.58 29.02
N GLY A 629 -12.85 -31.51 29.79
CA GLY A 629 -12.61 -31.47 31.23
C GLY A 629 -13.49 -32.44 32.00
N ARG A 630 -14.80 -32.49 31.72
CA ARG A 630 -15.74 -33.44 32.33
C ARG A 630 -15.31 -34.88 32.10
N ARG A 631 -14.95 -35.22 30.85
CA ARG A 631 -14.45 -36.55 30.48
C ARG A 631 -13.17 -36.93 31.22
N GLN A 632 -12.22 -36.02 31.39
CA GLN A 632 -10.98 -36.29 32.14
C GLN A 632 -11.21 -36.40 33.65
N LEU A 633 -12.16 -35.64 34.19
CA LEU A 633 -12.50 -35.65 35.63
C LEU A 633 -13.45 -36.78 36.02
N GLY A 634 -13.89 -37.63 35.08
CA GLY A 634 -14.80 -38.75 35.36
C GLY A 634 -16.20 -38.32 35.79
N VAL A 635 -16.60 -37.07 35.49
CA VAL A 635 -17.93 -36.55 35.81
C VAL A 635 -18.85 -36.90 34.65
N SER A 636 -19.44 -38.10 34.70
CA SER A 636 -20.54 -38.48 33.80
C SER A 636 -21.79 -37.69 34.17
N GLY A 637 -22.40 -37.03 33.18
CA GLY A 637 -23.71 -36.40 33.32
C GLY A 637 -24.83 -37.44 33.41
#